data_AF-A0A379LVI0-F1
#
_entry.id   AF-A0A379LVI0-F1
#
_cell.length_a   1.000
_cell.length_b   1.000
_cell.length_c   1.000
_cell.angle_alpha   90.00
_cell.angle_beta   90.00
_cell.angle_gamma   90.00
#
_symmetry.space_group_name_H-M   'P 1'
#
loop_
_entity.id
_entity.type
_entity.pdbx_description
1 polymer ?
#
loop_
_entity_poly.entity_id
_entity_poly.type
_entity_poly.pdbx_seq_one_letter_code
_entity_poly.pdbx_strand_id
1 'polypeptide(L)'
;MQNDRFEDMFRGPTPEQQEQEKTLGYMVIAAVFLIVFCFAMGGIFAGLLIYLVVRFVIKRYWVLYAMLPLALFGIFILHGTGEWLSSLGFLSAVRLPFVATLAEKYLHDGKPFPLTAYSFVSAGVVGIILACVVHPIIQYFESKIIKSKHVSLLKKRADRKYKKFRLNRFEYNDRAQLKFRKSESKANFIGYDEFGERVELDDEELNSHMLVIMTTGGGKTVIIGTVIENAIRQGKPVFFMDGKGERESMLEFKAQAEKYGRKVHMFTDIDQLNFNFLRHGSPTQLRDKIMNLFEWSEPFYKINCSRFLQLTLRMLREFGETLDLATIYRMTFRSKVAAYISELKEREENELSRVTTECEQYEETLYQLERAKNAVALTPEPEEESTEKPQDIDESVPVAADDFFGFRQARQDKRAAVASEEPQPAEAEEAEPDESHAAPMMDLVKEKIEIPPQPDVSKEEAAERYRKRMEKIEYYRERFFGEDSEDESEEEVTGINFDTLVSLRNQIAELMESDLGPLFEETGSGMDLLEVTDRNEMAIFSLSGNKYRDYIKMLGRIVISEFNTIVDYRQKAGKKRMLMVCDEFSAYASHEIVDVVNKSRSAGGECVISMQGLSDTDKVDPNLTRQIINNCNTYLFGRVNDSEDASILAATLGTYEDGDITSQVKKDPLYKLNFESEMGTVRSVQRFRAHPDEIKELSKGEVFLARKLKKRDDGQPYVARVYVRNGLNLEGIQEIIS
;
A
#
# COMPACT_ATOMS: atom_id res chain seq x y z
N MET A 1 -46.42 13.16 96.72
CA MET A 1 -47.04 13.41 95.40
C MET A 1 -46.49 14.70 94.80
N GLN A 2 -45.29 14.69 94.21
CA GLN A 2 -44.85 15.82 93.34
C GLN A 2 -43.67 15.54 92.38
N ASN A 3 -43.00 14.37 92.42
CA ASN A 3 -41.92 14.05 91.47
C ASN A 3 -42.40 13.30 90.22
N ASP A 4 -43.39 12.42 90.34
CA ASP A 4 -43.73 11.39 89.33
C ASP A 4 -44.23 11.97 87.99
N ARG A 5 -44.55 13.27 87.94
CA ARG A 5 -44.99 13.98 86.72
C ARG A 5 -43.85 14.57 85.86
N PHE A 6 -42.58 14.46 86.28
CA PHE A 6 -41.45 14.94 85.47
C PHE A 6 -40.74 13.84 84.68
N GLU A 7 -40.75 12.58 85.14
CA GLU A 7 -40.08 11.47 84.44
C GLU A 7 -40.84 10.99 83.18
N ASP A 8 -42.18 10.92 83.24
CA ASP A 8 -43.00 10.50 82.09
C ASP A 8 -42.92 11.49 80.90
N MET A 9 -42.43 12.72 81.11
CA MET A 9 -42.29 13.72 80.05
C MET A 9 -41.09 13.48 79.11
N PHE A 10 -40.19 12.56 79.46
CA PHE A 10 -38.99 12.22 78.69
C PHE A 10 -38.91 10.74 78.25
N ARG A 11 -39.96 9.95 78.46
CA ARG A 11 -40.06 8.60 77.90
C ARG A 11 -40.41 8.68 76.42
N GLY A 12 -39.50 8.24 75.55
CA GLY A 12 -39.77 8.05 74.12
C GLY A 12 -40.85 6.98 73.88
N PRO A 13 -41.56 7.03 72.74
CA PRO A 13 -42.70 6.15 72.48
C PRO A 13 -42.32 4.67 72.51
N THR A 14 -43.18 3.85 73.11
CA THR A 14 -42.98 2.40 73.26
C THR A 14 -42.96 1.70 71.89
N PRO A 15 -42.41 0.47 71.79
CA PRO A 15 -42.39 -0.26 70.51
C PRO A 15 -43.78 -0.42 69.87
N GLU A 16 -44.81 -0.68 70.67
CA GLU A 16 -46.21 -0.78 70.23
C GLU A 16 -46.75 0.57 69.74
N GLN A 17 -46.42 1.69 70.42
CA GLN A 17 -46.78 3.03 69.96
C GLN A 17 -46.11 3.36 68.62
N GLN A 18 -44.81 3.05 68.47
CA GLN A 18 -44.10 3.25 67.20
C GLN A 18 -44.66 2.38 66.06
N GLU A 19 -45.16 1.18 66.35
CA GLU A 19 -45.78 0.31 65.35
C GLU A 19 -47.19 0.79 64.97
N GLN A 20 -47.97 1.30 65.93
CA GLN A 20 -49.24 1.98 65.67
C GLN A 20 -49.05 3.28 64.88
N GLU A 21 -48.06 4.11 65.21
CA GLU A 21 -47.69 5.32 64.47
C GLU A 21 -47.27 5.02 63.04
N LYS A 22 -46.44 3.97 62.82
CA LYS A 22 -46.08 3.49 61.47
C LYS A 22 -47.32 3.01 60.70
N THR A 23 -48.19 2.23 61.34
CA THR A 23 -49.41 1.68 60.71
C THR A 23 -50.40 2.80 60.35
N LEU A 24 -50.60 3.77 61.24
CA LEU A 24 -51.39 4.97 60.97
C LEU A 24 -50.77 5.81 59.85
N GLY A 25 -49.45 5.99 59.85
CA GLY A 25 -48.69 6.63 58.78
C GLY A 25 -48.89 5.96 57.42
N TYR A 26 -48.81 4.63 57.35
CA TYR A 26 -49.08 3.87 56.13
C TYR A 26 -50.54 4.02 55.67
N MET A 27 -51.52 4.05 56.58
CA MET A 27 -52.93 4.29 56.22
C MET A 27 -53.15 5.72 55.69
N VAL A 28 -52.53 6.73 56.30
CA VAL A 28 -52.58 8.13 55.81
C VAL A 28 -51.94 8.25 54.43
N ILE A 29 -50.76 7.64 54.24
CA ILE A 29 -50.07 7.59 52.95
C ILE A 29 -50.94 6.89 51.88
N ALA A 30 -51.53 5.74 52.21
CA ALA A 30 -52.43 5.02 51.31
C ALA A 30 -53.68 5.82 50.94
N ALA A 31 -54.28 6.56 51.89
CA ALA A 31 -55.40 7.45 51.63
C ALA A 31 -55.02 8.62 50.71
N VAL A 32 -53.86 9.24 50.91
CA VAL A 32 -53.33 10.29 50.02
C VAL A 32 -53.07 9.74 48.62
N PHE A 33 -52.45 8.56 48.49
CA PHE A 33 -52.26 7.89 47.20
C PHE A 33 -53.58 7.54 46.52
N LEU A 34 -54.61 7.10 47.26
CA LEU A 34 -55.93 6.81 46.71
C LEU A 34 -56.58 8.08 46.13
N ILE A 35 -56.49 9.21 46.85
CA ILE A 35 -57.00 10.52 46.38
C ILE A 35 -56.25 10.97 45.13
N VAL A 36 -54.91 10.95 45.14
CA VAL A 36 -54.09 11.32 43.96
C VAL A 36 -54.40 10.40 42.77
N PHE A 37 -54.57 9.09 42.99
CA PHE A 37 -54.97 8.16 41.95
C PHE A 37 -56.35 8.48 41.35
N CYS A 38 -57.34 8.84 42.19
CA CYS A 38 -58.68 9.22 41.73
C CYS A 38 -58.65 10.43 40.76
N PHE A 39 -57.89 11.48 41.11
CA PHE A 39 -57.71 12.66 40.25
C PHE A 39 -56.83 12.37 39.03
N ALA A 40 -55.86 11.45 39.13
CA ALA A 40 -54.94 11.12 38.05
C ALA A 40 -55.48 10.08 37.05
N MET A 41 -56.54 9.33 37.37
CA MET A 41 -56.90 8.09 36.66
C MET A 41 -57.11 8.26 35.14
N GLY A 42 -57.83 9.29 34.70
CA GLY A 42 -58.00 9.59 33.27
C GLY A 42 -56.67 9.97 32.59
N GLY A 43 -55.80 10.68 33.32
CA GLY A 43 -54.46 11.04 32.89
C GLY A 43 -53.49 9.86 32.80
N ILE A 44 -53.64 8.81 33.60
CA ILE A 44 -52.80 7.60 33.50
C ILE A 44 -53.00 6.93 32.13
N PHE A 45 -54.25 6.74 31.70
CA PHE A 45 -54.55 6.17 30.38
C PHE A 45 -54.10 7.09 29.22
N ALA A 46 -54.35 8.40 29.34
CA ALA A 46 -53.92 9.37 28.33
C ALA A 46 -52.38 9.42 28.22
N GLY A 47 -51.66 9.45 29.34
CA GLY A 47 -50.20 9.48 29.39
C GLY A 47 -49.55 8.21 28.85
N LEU A 48 -50.13 7.04 29.16
CA LEU A 48 -49.70 5.77 28.57
C LEU A 48 -49.87 5.79 27.04
N LEU A 49 -51.01 6.25 26.53
CA LEU A 49 -51.26 6.35 25.09
C LEU A 49 -50.30 7.33 24.40
N ILE A 50 -50.11 8.53 24.96
CA ILE A 50 -49.17 9.55 24.46
C ILE A 50 -47.75 8.98 24.43
N TYR A 51 -47.29 8.34 25.50
CA TYR A 51 -45.96 7.74 25.58
C TYR A 51 -45.77 6.61 24.54
N LEU A 52 -46.76 5.72 24.37
CA LEU A 52 -46.70 4.64 23.37
C LEU A 52 -46.68 5.20 21.93
N VAL A 53 -47.46 6.22 21.62
CA VAL A 53 -47.45 6.89 20.31
C VAL A 53 -46.09 7.55 20.05
N VAL A 54 -45.51 8.26 21.04
CA VAL A 54 -44.16 8.83 20.87
C VAL A 54 -43.10 7.74 20.70
N ARG A 55 -43.15 6.67 21.50
CA ARG A 55 -42.17 5.57 21.49
C ARG A 55 -42.17 4.77 20.18
N PHE A 56 -43.35 4.40 19.67
CA PHE A 56 -43.46 3.50 18.52
C PHE A 56 -43.70 4.20 17.18
N VAL A 57 -44.44 5.31 17.15
CA VAL A 57 -44.81 6.02 15.91
C VAL A 57 -43.84 7.18 15.63
N ILE A 58 -43.73 8.14 16.56
CA ILE A 58 -43.01 9.41 16.31
C ILE A 58 -41.48 9.23 16.44
N LYS A 59 -41.02 8.36 17.36
CA LYS A 59 -39.62 8.00 17.61
C LYS A 59 -38.69 9.18 17.94
N ARG A 60 -39.26 10.33 18.36
CA ARG A 60 -38.55 11.56 18.74
C ARG A 60 -39.03 12.01 20.12
N TYR A 61 -38.36 11.55 21.17
CA TYR A 61 -38.83 11.75 22.55
C TYR A 61 -38.90 13.22 23.00
N TRP A 62 -38.14 14.14 22.38
CA TRP A 62 -38.22 15.58 22.68
C TRP A 62 -39.63 16.17 22.49
N VAL A 63 -40.47 15.52 21.66
CA VAL A 63 -41.86 15.90 21.45
C VAL A 63 -42.70 15.84 22.73
N LEU A 64 -42.36 14.99 23.69
CA LEU A 64 -43.02 14.96 25.02
C LEU A 64 -42.81 16.31 25.75
N TYR A 65 -41.56 16.75 25.84
CA TYR A 65 -41.22 18.04 26.47
C TYR A 65 -41.80 19.23 25.69
N ALA A 66 -41.93 19.14 24.37
CA ALA A 66 -42.59 20.15 23.54
C ALA A 66 -44.12 20.21 23.73
N MET A 67 -44.75 19.16 24.29
CA MET A 67 -46.17 19.17 24.69
C MET A 67 -46.37 19.80 26.09
N LEU A 68 -45.32 19.98 26.88
CA LEU A 68 -45.42 20.48 28.26
C LEU A 68 -46.03 21.91 28.36
N PRO A 69 -45.73 22.86 27.44
CA PRO A 69 -46.44 24.15 27.39
C PRO A 69 -47.95 24.02 27.13
N LEU A 70 -48.39 23.01 26.37
CA LEU A 70 -49.82 22.75 26.14
C LEU A 70 -50.50 22.23 27.42
N ALA A 71 -49.79 21.44 28.24
CA ALA A 71 -50.28 21.03 29.55
C ALA A 71 -50.39 22.23 30.51
N LEU A 72 -49.42 23.15 30.51
CA LEU A 72 -49.48 24.39 31.30
C LEU A 72 -50.65 25.30 30.87
N PHE A 73 -50.92 25.41 29.57
CA PHE A 73 -52.08 26.14 29.05
C PHE A 73 -53.41 25.47 29.44
N GLY A 74 -53.47 24.13 29.41
CA GLY A 74 -54.63 23.38 29.90
C GLY A 74 -54.87 23.56 31.42
N ILE A 75 -53.81 23.64 32.23
CA ILE A 75 -53.90 24.01 33.66
C ILE A 75 -54.51 25.41 33.81
N PHE A 76 -54.07 26.38 33.01
CA PHE A 76 -54.61 27.74 33.05
C PHE A 76 -56.11 27.79 32.70
N ILE A 77 -56.56 27.01 31.71
CA ILE A 77 -57.99 26.89 31.37
C ILE A 77 -58.80 26.28 32.53
N LEU A 78 -58.33 25.17 33.12
CA LEU A 78 -59.02 24.50 34.23
C LEU A 78 -59.08 25.38 35.49
N HIS A 79 -58.02 26.16 35.74
CA HIS A 79 -58.02 27.14 36.83
C HIS A 79 -58.98 28.30 36.58
N GLY A 80 -58.95 28.90 35.38
CA GLY A 80 -59.78 30.05 35.01
C GLY A 80 -61.28 29.74 34.90
N THR A 81 -61.65 28.47 34.71
CA THR A 81 -63.06 28.00 34.71
C THR A 81 -63.52 27.42 36.04
N GLY A 82 -62.60 27.13 36.97
CA GLY A 82 -62.89 26.46 38.24
C GLY A 82 -63.18 24.95 38.14
N GLU A 83 -63.11 24.38 36.93
CA GLU A 83 -63.53 23.01 36.58
C GLU A 83 -62.57 21.89 37.05
N TRP A 84 -61.94 22.06 38.20
CA TRP A 84 -61.02 21.07 38.78
C TRP A 84 -61.69 19.72 39.08
N LEU A 85 -62.96 19.73 39.50
CA LEU A 85 -63.74 18.52 39.78
C LEU A 85 -64.10 17.73 38.52
N SER A 86 -64.12 18.35 37.32
CA SER A 86 -64.37 17.63 36.05
C SER A 86 -63.33 16.54 35.77
N SER A 87 -62.14 16.58 36.40
CA SER A 87 -61.14 15.49 36.33
C SER A 87 -61.65 14.15 36.89
N LEU A 88 -62.58 14.18 37.86
CA LEU A 88 -63.19 12.98 38.46
C LEU A 88 -64.27 12.32 37.58
N GLY A 89 -64.65 12.92 36.45
CA GLY A 89 -65.62 12.33 35.49
C GLY A 89 -65.24 10.92 35.04
N PHE A 90 -63.94 10.63 34.88
CA PHE A 90 -63.47 9.29 34.56
C PHE A 90 -63.63 8.28 35.71
N LEU A 91 -63.55 8.71 36.97
CA LEU A 91 -63.71 7.84 38.14
C LEU A 91 -65.14 7.28 38.21
N SER A 92 -66.13 8.15 38.01
CA SER A 92 -67.55 7.77 37.93
C SER A 92 -67.82 6.86 36.72
N ALA A 93 -67.21 7.15 35.57
CA ALA A 93 -67.36 6.35 34.35
C ALA A 93 -66.84 4.91 34.48
N VAL A 94 -65.72 4.68 35.19
CA VAL A 94 -65.16 3.33 35.43
C VAL A 94 -65.89 2.58 36.56
N ARG A 95 -66.69 3.27 37.38
CA ARG A 95 -67.50 2.70 38.48
C ARG A 95 -66.71 1.81 39.45
N LEU A 96 -65.51 2.26 39.86
CA LEU A 96 -64.72 1.53 40.86
C LEU A 96 -65.52 1.39 42.18
N PRO A 97 -65.82 0.16 42.64
CA PRO A 97 -66.69 -0.06 43.80
C PRO A 97 -66.06 0.53 45.06
N PHE A 98 -66.90 1.02 45.97
CA PHE A 98 -66.55 1.83 47.14
C PHE A 98 -65.91 3.19 46.81
N VAL A 99 -64.84 3.22 46.00
CA VAL A 99 -64.04 4.43 45.72
C VAL A 99 -64.84 5.51 44.98
N ALA A 100 -65.49 5.17 43.86
CA ALA A 100 -66.28 6.15 43.10
C ALA A 100 -67.46 6.68 43.94
N THR A 101 -68.20 5.76 44.57
CA THR A 101 -69.33 6.10 45.45
C THR A 101 -68.94 6.94 46.67
N LEU A 102 -67.71 6.82 47.18
CA LEU A 102 -67.21 7.63 48.28
C LEU A 102 -66.84 9.04 47.80
N ALA A 103 -66.15 9.15 46.67
CA ALA A 103 -65.84 10.45 46.05
C ALA A 103 -67.12 11.21 45.69
N GLU A 104 -68.08 10.57 45.04
CA GLU A 104 -69.39 11.15 44.70
C GLU A 104 -70.13 11.65 45.95
N LYS A 105 -70.14 10.85 47.03
CA LYS A 105 -70.78 11.22 48.31
C LYS A 105 -70.16 12.45 48.99
N TYR A 106 -68.83 12.59 48.98
CA TYR A 106 -68.12 13.62 49.75
C TYR A 106 -67.68 14.85 48.94
N LEU A 107 -67.65 14.76 47.61
CA LEU A 107 -67.18 15.85 46.73
C LEU A 107 -68.23 16.30 45.71
N HIS A 108 -69.41 15.65 45.64
CA HIS A 108 -70.46 15.95 44.65
C HIS A 108 -71.88 15.56 45.12
N ASP A 109 -72.16 15.71 46.43
CA ASP A 109 -73.47 15.49 47.07
C ASP A 109 -74.18 14.16 46.74
N GLY A 110 -73.41 13.09 46.51
CA GLY A 110 -73.92 11.76 46.18
C GLY A 110 -74.36 11.57 44.73
N LYS A 111 -73.99 12.48 43.82
CA LYS A 111 -74.29 12.40 42.38
C LYS A 111 -73.06 11.94 41.58
N PRO A 112 -73.22 11.20 40.47
CA PRO A 112 -72.11 10.85 39.59
C PRO A 112 -71.47 12.10 38.96
N PHE A 113 -70.15 12.08 38.80
CA PHE A 113 -69.41 13.14 38.09
C PHE A 113 -69.68 13.03 36.57
N PRO A 114 -70.17 14.10 35.90
CA PRO A 114 -70.36 14.07 34.46
C PRO A 114 -69.02 14.04 33.72
N LEU A 115 -68.97 13.30 32.60
CA LEU A 115 -67.88 13.43 31.62
C LEU A 115 -68.10 14.69 30.80
N THR A 116 -67.28 15.71 31.03
CA THR A 116 -67.33 17.01 30.33
C THR A 116 -66.15 17.16 29.37
N ALA A 117 -66.15 18.21 28.54
CA ALA A 117 -64.96 18.58 27.76
C ALA A 117 -63.74 18.83 28.68
N TYR A 118 -63.96 19.40 29.87
CA TYR A 118 -62.91 19.64 30.86
C TYR A 118 -62.37 18.34 31.48
N SER A 119 -63.14 17.26 31.53
CA SER A 119 -62.62 15.92 31.84
C SER A 119 -61.55 15.49 30.83
N PHE A 120 -61.81 15.64 29.52
CA PHE A 120 -60.83 15.29 28.49
C PHE A 120 -59.60 16.22 28.49
N VAL A 121 -59.79 17.53 28.74
CA VAL A 121 -58.68 18.48 28.89
C VAL A 121 -57.80 18.11 30.10
N SER A 122 -58.38 17.85 31.26
CA SER A 122 -57.61 17.46 32.47
C SER A 122 -56.92 16.11 32.31
N ALA A 123 -57.55 15.12 31.68
CA ALA A 123 -56.89 13.86 31.31
C ALA A 123 -55.70 14.08 30.35
N GLY A 124 -55.85 14.95 29.35
CA GLY A 124 -54.75 15.32 28.43
C GLY A 124 -53.58 16.01 29.16
N VAL A 125 -53.88 16.99 30.01
CA VAL A 125 -52.90 17.72 30.85
C VAL A 125 -52.11 16.76 31.74
N VAL A 126 -52.81 15.96 32.55
CA VAL A 126 -52.16 15.01 33.48
C VAL A 126 -51.42 13.92 32.70
N GLY A 127 -51.94 13.49 31.55
CA GLY A 127 -51.28 12.52 30.67
C GLY A 127 -49.96 13.01 30.08
N ILE A 128 -49.89 14.26 29.62
CA ILE A 128 -48.64 14.87 29.14
C ILE A 128 -47.61 14.92 30.28
N ILE A 129 -48.02 15.40 31.45
CA ILE A 129 -47.13 15.51 32.63
C ILE A 129 -46.62 14.13 33.05
N LEU A 130 -47.51 13.14 33.15
CA LEU A 130 -47.15 11.77 33.53
C LEU A 130 -46.24 11.11 32.49
N ALA A 131 -46.47 11.30 31.19
CA ALA A 131 -45.58 10.80 30.14
C ALA A 131 -44.18 11.45 30.20
N CYS A 132 -44.10 12.75 30.51
CA CYS A 132 -42.85 13.48 30.71
C CYS A 132 -42.07 13.04 31.96
N VAL A 133 -42.75 12.62 33.04
CA VAL A 133 -42.13 12.09 34.26
C VAL A 133 -41.72 10.62 34.10
N VAL A 134 -42.54 9.80 33.43
CA VAL A 134 -42.26 8.37 33.20
C VAL A 134 -41.12 8.17 32.19
N HIS A 135 -40.96 9.05 31.19
CA HIS A 135 -39.90 8.92 30.20
C HIS A 135 -38.46 8.85 30.78
N PRO A 136 -37.98 9.78 31.62
CA PRO A 136 -36.63 9.71 32.19
C PRO A 136 -36.46 8.54 33.16
N ILE A 137 -37.53 8.12 33.85
CA ILE A 137 -37.52 6.91 34.70
C ILE A 137 -37.27 5.67 33.82
N ILE A 138 -38.01 5.51 32.72
CA ILE A 138 -37.77 4.41 31.77
C ILE A 138 -36.38 4.51 31.15
N GLN A 139 -35.91 5.71 30.80
CA GLN A 139 -34.55 5.91 30.25
C GLN A 139 -33.45 5.52 31.24
N TYR A 140 -33.65 5.78 32.54
CA TYR A 140 -32.74 5.38 33.62
C TYR A 140 -32.72 3.85 33.85
N PHE A 141 -33.85 3.15 33.68
CA PHE A 141 -33.86 1.70 33.69
C PHE A 141 -33.27 1.10 32.40
N GLU A 142 -33.58 1.67 31.22
CA GLU A 142 -33.03 1.20 29.93
C GLU A 142 -31.52 1.44 29.77
N SER A 143 -30.95 2.45 30.44
CA SER A 143 -29.50 2.68 30.47
C SER A 143 -28.76 1.70 31.39
N LYS A 144 -29.44 1.13 32.39
CA LYS A 144 -28.92 0.02 33.22
C LYS A 144 -28.97 -1.35 32.53
N ILE A 145 -29.70 -1.49 31.42
CA ILE A 145 -29.71 -2.73 30.62
C ILE A 145 -28.38 -2.83 29.86
N ILE A 146 -27.44 -3.58 30.42
CA ILE A 146 -26.18 -3.95 29.76
C ILE A 146 -26.51 -4.78 28.52
N LYS A 147 -25.97 -4.37 27.37
CA LYS A 147 -26.24 -4.99 26.06
C LYS A 147 -24.97 -5.63 25.54
N SER A 148 -24.83 -6.94 25.73
CA SER A 148 -23.70 -7.69 25.19
C SER A 148 -23.60 -7.51 23.66
N LYS A 149 -22.42 -7.09 23.20
CA LYS A 149 -22.06 -7.01 21.79
C LYS A 149 -22.15 -8.39 21.14
N HIS A 150 -21.63 -9.43 21.80
CA HIS A 150 -21.68 -10.81 21.32
C HIS A 150 -23.12 -11.33 21.18
N VAL A 151 -24.00 -11.12 22.16
CA VAL A 151 -25.42 -11.50 22.07
C VAL A 151 -26.14 -10.70 20.97
N SER A 152 -25.78 -9.43 20.76
CA SER A 152 -26.33 -8.63 19.65
C SER A 152 -25.88 -9.17 18.27
N LEU A 153 -24.63 -9.62 18.16
CA LEU A 153 -24.07 -10.24 16.96
C LEU A 153 -24.75 -11.57 16.66
N LEU A 154 -24.94 -12.43 17.66
CA LEU A 154 -25.69 -13.68 17.52
C LEU A 154 -27.14 -13.43 17.08
N LYS A 155 -27.80 -12.40 17.62
CA LYS A 155 -29.16 -11.99 17.18
C LYS A 155 -29.18 -11.50 15.73
N LYS A 156 -28.17 -10.74 15.28
CA LYS A 156 -28.01 -10.38 13.85
C LYS A 156 -27.81 -11.62 12.97
N ARG A 157 -26.90 -12.53 13.33
CA ARG A 157 -26.61 -13.77 12.58
C ARG A 157 -27.77 -14.77 12.59
N ALA A 158 -28.66 -14.71 13.60
CA ALA A 158 -29.85 -15.54 13.67
C ALA A 158 -30.98 -15.10 12.72
N ASP A 159 -30.96 -13.85 12.23
CA ASP A 159 -32.04 -13.27 11.44
C ASP A 159 -32.21 -13.90 10.04
N ARG A 160 -33.44 -13.86 9.50
CA ARG A 160 -33.81 -14.39 8.19
C ARG A 160 -33.18 -13.60 7.04
N LYS A 161 -32.97 -12.28 7.15
CA LYS A 161 -32.28 -11.48 6.13
C LYS A 161 -30.81 -11.87 6.06
N TYR A 162 -30.12 -11.96 7.21
CA TYR A 162 -28.73 -12.43 7.28
C TYR A 162 -28.59 -13.85 6.69
N LYS A 163 -29.41 -14.80 7.12
CA LYS A 163 -29.37 -16.18 6.61
C LYS A 163 -29.61 -16.25 5.09
N LYS A 164 -30.58 -15.48 4.57
CA LYS A 164 -30.78 -15.38 3.11
C LYS A 164 -29.59 -14.75 2.40
N PHE A 165 -28.95 -13.73 2.97
CA PHE A 165 -27.76 -13.10 2.38
C PHE A 165 -26.57 -14.06 2.36
N ARG A 166 -26.22 -14.70 3.49
CA ARG A 166 -25.13 -15.68 3.59
C ARG A 166 -25.32 -16.88 2.64
N LEU A 167 -26.54 -17.35 2.41
CA LEU A 167 -26.82 -18.39 1.42
C LEU A 167 -26.50 -17.91 -0.02
N ASN A 168 -27.00 -16.75 -0.43
CA ASN A 168 -26.87 -16.23 -1.81
C ASN A 168 -25.63 -15.33 -2.02
N ARG A 169 -24.58 -15.47 -1.18
CA ARG A 169 -23.43 -14.56 -1.13
C ARG A 169 -22.59 -14.53 -2.41
N PHE A 170 -22.43 -15.68 -3.08
CA PHE A 170 -21.71 -15.76 -4.36
C PHE A 170 -22.46 -14.96 -5.44
N GLU A 171 -23.73 -15.29 -5.72
CA GLU A 171 -24.55 -14.53 -6.68
C GLU A 171 -24.60 -13.01 -6.40
N TYR A 172 -24.53 -12.62 -5.12
CA TYR A 172 -24.52 -11.21 -4.74
C TYR A 172 -23.18 -10.55 -5.12
N ASN A 173 -22.07 -11.20 -4.79
CA ASN A 173 -20.73 -10.77 -5.17
C ASN A 173 -20.54 -10.76 -6.69
N ASP A 174 -21.02 -11.76 -7.42
CA ASP A 174 -20.91 -11.83 -8.89
C ASP A 174 -21.68 -10.70 -9.57
N ARG A 175 -22.91 -10.41 -9.12
CA ARG A 175 -23.68 -9.24 -9.59
C ARG A 175 -23.03 -7.91 -9.24
N ALA A 176 -22.29 -7.84 -8.13
CA ALA A 176 -21.54 -6.64 -7.78
C ALA A 176 -20.22 -6.50 -8.55
N GLN A 177 -19.57 -7.62 -8.87
CA GLN A 177 -18.39 -7.70 -9.73
C GLN A 177 -18.71 -7.20 -11.14
N LEU A 178 -19.82 -7.65 -11.72
CA LEU A 178 -20.32 -7.15 -13.01
C LEU A 178 -20.67 -5.65 -12.97
N LYS A 179 -21.18 -5.12 -11.85
CA LYS A 179 -21.42 -3.67 -11.67
C LYS A 179 -20.12 -2.88 -11.54
N PHE A 180 -19.13 -3.40 -10.82
CA PHE A 180 -17.81 -2.78 -10.65
C PHE A 180 -17.07 -2.68 -12.00
N ARG A 181 -17.05 -3.77 -12.78
CA ARG A 181 -16.42 -3.81 -14.11
C ARG A 181 -17.08 -2.86 -15.12
N LYS A 182 -18.40 -2.70 -15.06
CA LYS A 182 -19.18 -1.72 -15.85
C LYS A 182 -19.05 -0.26 -15.37
N SER A 183 -18.10 0.03 -14.49
CA SER A 183 -17.82 1.39 -14.00
C SER A 183 -16.35 1.73 -14.17
N GLU A 184 -16.05 3.02 -14.29
CA GLU A 184 -14.68 3.57 -14.27
C GLU A 184 -14.01 3.54 -12.87
N SER A 185 -14.57 2.77 -11.93
CA SER A 185 -14.06 2.71 -10.55
C SER A 185 -12.69 2.01 -10.50
N LYS A 186 -11.69 2.76 -10.02
CA LYS A 186 -10.33 2.29 -9.72
C LYS A 186 -10.11 1.96 -8.23
N ALA A 187 -11.18 1.81 -7.46
CA ALA A 187 -11.10 1.49 -6.03
C ALA A 187 -10.60 0.05 -5.79
N ASN A 188 -9.90 -0.19 -4.67
CA ASN A 188 -9.46 -1.52 -4.25
C ASN A 188 -10.63 -2.34 -3.69
N PHE A 189 -11.62 -2.64 -4.53
CA PHE A 189 -12.83 -3.36 -4.15
C PHE A 189 -12.47 -4.82 -3.81
N ILE A 190 -12.89 -5.30 -2.64
CA ILE A 190 -12.62 -6.66 -2.16
C ILE A 190 -13.91 -7.50 -2.17
N GLY A 191 -15.06 -6.91 -1.82
CA GLY A 191 -16.33 -7.64 -1.73
C GLY A 191 -17.29 -6.99 -0.75
N TYR A 192 -18.02 -7.81 0.02
CA TYR A 192 -18.97 -7.34 1.02
C TYR A 192 -18.73 -8.01 2.37
N ASP A 193 -19.02 -7.29 3.45
CA ASP A 193 -19.00 -7.85 4.80
C ASP A 193 -20.18 -8.82 5.02
N GLU A 194 -20.20 -9.52 6.15
CA GLU A 194 -21.27 -10.50 6.47
C GLU A 194 -22.68 -9.88 6.64
N PHE A 195 -22.82 -8.56 6.70
CA PHE A 195 -24.10 -7.83 6.78
C PHE A 195 -24.53 -7.16 5.46
N GLY A 196 -23.65 -7.10 4.47
CA GLY A 196 -23.91 -6.54 3.14
C GLY A 196 -23.38 -5.11 2.94
N GLU A 197 -22.45 -4.65 3.78
CA GLU A 197 -21.73 -3.39 3.61
C GLU A 197 -20.55 -3.56 2.63
N ARG A 198 -20.30 -2.57 1.75
CA ARG A 198 -19.28 -2.69 0.69
C ARG A 198 -17.87 -2.54 1.28
N VAL A 199 -16.96 -3.43 0.90
CA VAL A 199 -15.59 -3.48 1.40
C VAL A 199 -14.61 -3.08 0.30
N GLU A 200 -14.00 -1.92 0.47
CA GLU A 200 -12.96 -1.34 -0.38
C GLU A 200 -11.76 -0.96 0.50
N LEU A 201 -10.54 -1.27 0.06
CA LEU A 201 -9.30 -0.84 0.72
C LEU A 201 -8.86 0.55 0.23
N ASP A 202 -8.29 1.33 1.14
CA ASP A 202 -7.81 2.67 0.86
C ASP A 202 -6.35 2.56 0.35
N ASP A 203 -5.92 3.39 -0.60
CA ASP A 203 -4.63 3.19 -1.31
C ASP A 203 -3.38 3.26 -0.40
N GLU A 204 -3.48 3.77 0.82
CA GLU A 204 -2.40 3.78 1.81
C GLU A 204 -2.26 2.45 2.58
N GLU A 205 -3.29 1.62 2.56
CA GLU A 205 -3.33 0.31 3.23
C GLU A 205 -2.57 -0.76 2.43
N LEU A 206 -2.57 -0.68 1.10
CA LEU A 206 -1.76 -1.57 0.22
C LEU A 206 -0.27 -1.22 0.23
N ASN A 207 0.08 0.07 0.32
CA ASN A 207 1.45 0.52 0.60
C ASN A 207 1.98 -0.10 1.91
N SER A 208 1.08 -0.43 2.84
CA SER A 208 1.41 -0.95 4.16
C SER A 208 1.46 -2.49 4.25
N HIS A 209 1.55 -3.14 3.09
CA HIS A 209 1.56 -4.59 2.86
C HIS A 209 0.31 -5.35 3.35
N MET A 210 -0.08 -6.34 2.55
CA MET A 210 -1.18 -7.26 2.83
C MET A 210 -0.62 -8.65 3.15
N LEU A 211 -1.12 -9.27 4.22
CA LEU A 211 -0.84 -10.65 4.58
C LEU A 211 -2.11 -11.51 4.44
N VAL A 212 -2.04 -12.54 3.60
CA VAL A 212 -3.14 -13.48 3.32
C VAL A 212 -2.76 -14.87 3.82
N ILE A 213 -3.41 -15.35 4.88
CA ILE A 213 -3.10 -16.67 5.46
C ILE A 213 -4.32 -17.57 5.29
N MET A 214 -4.14 -18.67 4.55
CA MET A 214 -5.24 -19.56 4.17
C MET A 214 -4.78 -20.90 3.59
N THR A 215 -5.31 -21.99 4.13
CA THR A 215 -5.03 -23.36 3.66
C THR A 215 -5.48 -23.62 2.21
N THR A 216 -4.85 -24.61 1.56
CA THR A 216 -5.21 -25.06 0.20
C THR A 216 -6.71 -25.28 0.04
N GLY A 217 -7.26 -24.83 -1.11
CA GLY A 217 -8.68 -24.91 -1.43
C GLY A 217 -9.57 -23.85 -0.76
N GLY A 218 -9.09 -23.08 0.22
CA GLY A 218 -9.86 -22.00 0.86
C GLY A 218 -10.18 -20.81 -0.06
N GLY A 219 -9.48 -20.67 -1.18
CA GLY A 219 -9.67 -19.56 -2.14
C GLY A 219 -8.56 -18.51 -2.18
N LYS A 220 -7.33 -18.83 -1.73
CA LYS A 220 -6.12 -17.98 -1.81
C LYS A 220 -5.98 -17.30 -3.19
N THR A 221 -6.02 -18.09 -4.27
CA THR A 221 -5.96 -17.66 -5.67
C THR A 221 -7.02 -16.60 -6.01
N VAL A 222 -8.25 -16.75 -5.51
CA VAL A 222 -9.37 -15.82 -5.77
C VAL A 222 -9.13 -14.45 -5.11
N ILE A 223 -8.50 -14.42 -3.93
CA ILE A 223 -8.10 -13.17 -3.28
C ILE A 223 -6.97 -12.50 -4.07
N ILE A 224 -5.95 -13.27 -4.45
CA ILE A 224 -4.81 -12.78 -5.21
C ILE A 224 -5.27 -12.18 -6.55
N GLY A 225 -6.08 -12.90 -7.33
CA GLY A 225 -6.67 -12.41 -8.57
C GLY A 225 -7.61 -11.20 -8.39
N THR A 226 -8.22 -11.05 -7.21
CA THR A 226 -9.02 -9.87 -6.85
C THR A 226 -8.13 -8.64 -6.66
N VAL A 227 -6.95 -8.79 -6.05
CA VAL A 227 -5.99 -7.69 -5.86
C VAL A 227 -5.25 -7.37 -7.16
N ILE A 228 -4.86 -8.38 -7.95
CA ILE A 228 -4.27 -8.21 -9.29
C ILE A 228 -5.22 -7.41 -10.19
N GLU A 229 -6.52 -7.74 -10.24
CA GLU A 229 -7.50 -6.96 -11.01
C GLU A 229 -7.63 -5.50 -10.54
N ASN A 230 -7.57 -5.24 -9.23
CA ASN A 230 -7.58 -3.87 -8.71
C ASN A 230 -6.35 -3.08 -9.22
N ALA A 231 -5.15 -3.68 -9.15
CA ALA A 231 -3.91 -3.07 -9.61
C ALA A 231 -3.89 -2.82 -11.13
N ILE A 232 -4.36 -3.79 -11.93
CA ILE A 232 -4.47 -3.68 -13.39
C ILE A 232 -5.41 -2.54 -13.82
N ARG A 233 -6.56 -2.40 -13.14
CA ARG A 233 -7.53 -1.30 -13.36
C ARG A 233 -7.01 0.06 -12.89
N GLN A 234 -6.12 0.08 -11.90
CA GLN A 234 -5.41 1.29 -11.47
C GLN A 234 -4.26 1.67 -12.42
N GLY A 235 -3.77 0.74 -13.24
CA GLY A 235 -2.63 0.95 -14.12
C GLY A 235 -1.28 0.76 -13.43
N LYS A 236 -1.23 -0.04 -12.36
CA LYS A 236 0.02 -0.47 -11.71
C LYS A 236 0.62 -1.66 -12.50
N PRO A 237 1.94 -1.73 -12.74
CA PRO A 237 2.59 -2.97 -13.15
C PRO A 237 2.46 -4.01 -12.02
N VAL A 238 2.48 -5.29 -12.41
CA VAL A 238 2.27 -6.43 -11.49
C VAL A 238 3.42 -7.43 -11.61
N PHE A 239 4.05 -7.74 -10.48
CA PHE A 239 5.06 -8.78 -10.34
C PHE A 239 4.48 -9.93 -9.53
N PHE A 240 4.68 -11.18 -9.98
CA PHE A 240 4.21 -12.37 -9.28
C PHE A 240 5.38 -13.34 -9.08
N MET A 241 5.59 -13.78 -7.83
CA MET A 241 6.48 -14.88 -7.47
C MET A 241 5.67 -16.06 -6.90
N ASP A 242 5.78 -17.23 -7.53
CA ASP A 242 5.13 -18.48 -7.12
C ASP A 242 6.11 -19.40 -6.38
N GLY A 243 5.84 -19.67 -5.10
CA GLY A 243 6.62 -20.60 -4.28
C GLY A 243 6.29 -22.09 -4.45
N LYS A 244 5.33 -22.46 -5.30
CA LYS A 244 4.74 -23.81 -5.38
C LYS A 244 4.76 -24.43 -6.78
N GLY A 245 4.65 -23.64 -7.83
CA GLY A 245 4.62 -24.10 -9.23
C GLY A 245 3.22 -24.46 -9.73
N GLU A 246 2.17 -23.76 -9.28
CA GLU A 246 0.78 -24.03 -9.65
C GLU A 246 0.42 -23.43 -11.02
N ARG A 247 0.85 -24.09 -12.11
CA ARG A 247 0.63 -23.62 -13.49
C ARG A 247 -0.84 -23.27 -13.83
N GLU A 248 -1.82 -23.93 -13.20
CA GLU A 248 -3.25 -23.58 -13.36
C GLU A 248 -3.54 -22.15 -12.88
N SER A 249 -3.19 -21.83 -11.62
CA SER A 249 -3.28 -20.48 -11.04
C SER A 249 -2.58 -19.44 -11.93
N MET A 250 -1.39 -19.76 -12.46
CA MET A 250 -0.63 -18.83 -13.31
C MET A 250 -1.30 -18.55 -14.66
N LEU A 251 -1.99 -19.54 -15.24
CA LEU A 251 -2.78 -19.36 -16.46
C LEU A 251 -4.08 -18.60 -16.19
N GLU A 252 -4.72 -18.76 -15.02
CA GLU A 252 -5.85 -17.92 -14.61
C GLU A 252 -5.46 -16.43 -14.50
N PHE A 253 -4.32 -16.12 -13.85
CA PHE A 253 -3.82 -14.75 -13.75
C PHE A 253 -3.42 -14.16 -15.11
N LYS A 254 -2.78 -14.97 -15.98
CA LYS A 254 -2.45 -14.55 -17.35
C LYS A 254 -3.71 -14.20 -18.14
N ALA A 255 -4.70 -15.09 -18.19
CA ALA A 255 -5.95 -14.85 -18.92
C ALA A 255 -6.75 -13.66 -18.37
N GLN A 256 -6.69 -13.41 -17.07
CA GLN A 256 -7.24 -12.20 -16.45
C GLN A 256 -6.54 -10.93 -16.94
N ALA A 257 -5.20 -10.93 -16.99
CA ALA A 257 -4.42 -9.76 -17.38
C ALA A 257 -4.50 -9.47 -18.89
N GLU A 258 -4.36 -10.48 -19.75
CA GLU A 258 -4.46 -10.33 -21.20
C GLU A 258 -5.83 -9.79 -21.62
N LYS A 259 -6.92 -10.20 -20.96
CA LYS A 259 -8.27 -9.67 -21.24
C LYS A 259 -8.46 -8.19 -20.86
N TYR A 260 -7.59 -7.65 -20.00
CA TYR A 260 -7.49 -6.22 -19.70
C TYR A 260 -6.49 -5.46 -20.61
N GLY A 261 -6.03 -6.08 -21.69
CA GLY A 261 -5.03 -5.50 -22.59
C GLY A 261 -3.62 -5.42 -21.98
N ARG A 262 -3.31 -6.22 -20.95
CA ARG A 262 -1.98 -6.27 -20.33
C ARG A 262 -1.16 -7.38 -20.98
N LYS A 263 0.00 -7.03 -21.54
CA LYS A 263 1.03 -8.02 -21.89
C LYS A 263 1.52 -8.72 -20.62
N VAL A 264 1.66 -10.04 -20.71
CA VAL A 264 2.13 -10.90 -19.61
C VAL A 264 3.41 -11.60 -20.05
N HIS A 265 4.48 -11.40 -19.29
CA HIS A 265 5.75 -12.12 -19.43
C HIS A 265 5.78 -13.27 -18.43
N MET A 266 6.23 -14.45 -18.84
CA MET A 266 6.29 -15.65 -18.01
C MET A 266 7.69 -16.24 -18.03
N PHE A 267 8.33 -16.27 -16.87
CA PHE A 267 9.58 -16.97 -16.59
C PHE A 267 9.24 -18.30 -15.92
N THR A 268 9.40 -19.41 -16.65
CA THR A 268 9.05 -20.76 -16.18
C THR A 268 10.04 -21.83 -16.67
N ASP A 269 9.95 -23.05 -16.16
CA ASP A 269 10.75 -24.20 -16.64
C ASP A 269 10.27 -24.80 -17.98
N ILE A 270 9.48 -24.06 -18.75
CA ILE A 270 8.90 -24.46 -20.05
C ILE A 270 9.01 -23.32 -21.07
N ASP A 271 8.84 -22.07 -20.64
CA ASP A 271 8.86 -20.89 -21.49
C ASP A 271 10.29 -20.33 -21.61
N GLN A 272 10.89 -20.37 -22.81
CA GLN A 272 12.26 -19.90 -23.06
C GLN A 272 12.38 -18.36 -23.09
N LEU A 273 12.18 -17.72 -21.94
CA LEU A 273 12.32 -16.28 -21.75
C LEU A 273 13.48 -15.98 -20.80
N ASN A 274 14.60 -15.49 -21.34
CA ASN A 274 15.75 -15.10 -20.52
C ASN A 274 15.41 -13.88 -19.65
N PHE A 275 16.05 -13.75 -18.49
CA PHE A 275 15.92 -12.64 -17.56
C PHE A 275 17.24 -12.40 -16.81
N ASN A 276 17.91 -11.29 -17.13
CA ASN A 276 19.14 -10.90 -16.46
C ASN A 276 18.88 -9.92 -15.30
N PHE A 277 19.03 -10.39 -14.07
CA PHE A 277 18.88 -9.61 -12.84
C PHE A 277 20.11 -8.74 -12.48
N LEU A 278 21.18 -8.78 -13.28
CA LEU A 278 22.37 -7.94 -13.10
C LEU A 278 22.37 -6.69 -13.98
N ARG A 279 21.39 -6.55 -14.89
CA ARG A 279 21.23 -5.39 -15.77
C ARG A 279 21.04 -4.06 -15.00
N HIS A 280 20.22 -4.07 -13.93
CA HIS A 280 19.79 -2.85 -13.22
C HIS A 280 20.24 -2.75 -11.76
N GLY A 281 20.32 -1.52 -11.23
CA GLY A 281 20.73 -1.21 -9.85
C GLY A 281 22.22 -0.87 -9.71
N SER A 282 22.59 -0.08 -8.70
CA SER A 282 23.98 0.35 -8.42
C SER A 282 24.95 -0.82 -8.18
N PRO A 283 26.29 -0.65 -8.30
CA PRO A 283 27.26 -1.72 -8.02
C PRO A 283 27.12 -2.34 -6.62
N THR A 284 26.67 -1.57 -5.62
CA THR A 284 26.36 -2.06 -4.27
C THR A 284 25.05 -2.86 -4.23
N GLN A 285 23.99 -2.42 -4.92
CA GLN A 285 22.77 -3.23 -5.07
C GLN A 285 23.04 -4.54 -5.83
N LEU A 286 23.88 -4.51 -6.87
CA LEU A 286 24.29 -5.71 -7.62
C LEU A 286 25.13 -6.68 -6.77
N ARG A 287 26.07 -6.15 -5.98
CA ARG A 287 26.83 -6.93 -5.00
C ARG A 287 25.88 -7.61 -4.03
N ASP A 288 24.92 -6.87 -3.48
CA ASP A 288 23.97 -7.38 -2.48
C ASP A 288 22.98 -8.40 -3.08
N LYS A 289 22.54 -8.22 -4.34
CA LYS A 289 21.82 -9.25 -5.10
C LYS A 289 22.60 -10.56 -5.11
N ILE A 290 23.84 -10.55 -5.61
CA ILE A 290 24.69 -11.75 -5.76
C ILE A 290 25.01 -12.38 -4.39
N MET A 291 25.42 -11.56 -3.41
CA MET A 291 25.76 -12.05 -2.06
C MET A 291 24.55 -12.68 -1.34
N ASN A 292 23.32 -12.27 -1.64
CA ASN A 292 22.11 -12.84 -1.05
C ASN A 292 21.63 -14.12 -1.74
N LEU A 293 22.02 -14.40 -3.00
CA LEU A 293 21.65 -15.66 -3.68
C LEU A 293 22.10 -16.88 -2.88
N PHE A 294 23.31 -16.78 -2.30
CA PHE A 294 24.03 -17.88 -1.71
C PHE A 294 24.02 -17.83 -0.18
N GLU A 295 24.18 -18.99 0.44
CA GLU A 295 24.34 -19.12 1.89
C GLU A 295 25.83 -19.25 2.23
N TRP A 296 26.23 -18.62 3.34
CA TRP A 296 27.63 -18.38 3.69
C TRP A 296 27.88 -18.87 5.11
N SER A 297 28.61 -19.98 5.25
CA SER A 297 29.05 -20.51 6.54
C SER A 297 30.09 -19.63 7.22
N GLU A 298 31.06 -19.13 6.45
CA GLU A 298 32.28 -18.49 6.97
C GLU A 298 32.31 -16.97 6.73
N PRO A 299 32.36 -16.15 7.80
CA PRO A 299 32.38 -14.69 7.68
C PRO A 299 33.56 -14.13 6.86
N PHE A 300 34.74 -14.75 6.95
CA PHE A 300 35.95 -14.30 6.24
C PHE A 300 35.78 -14.35 4.71
N TYR A 301 35.36 -15.51 4.18
CA TYR A 301 35.10 -15.67 2.76
C TYR A 301 33.96 -14.78 2.28
N LYS A 302 32.90 -14.60 3.09
CA LYS A 302 31.79 -13.68 2.81
C LYS A 302 32.26 -12.23 2.63
N ILE A 303 33.16 -11.74 3.50
CA ILE A 303 33.72 -10.39 3.44
C ILE A 303 34.59 -10.22 2.18
N ASN A 304 35.47 -11.18 1.89
CA ASN A 304 36.37 -11.10 0.73
C ASN A 304 35.61 -11.17 -0.60
N CYS A 305 34.62 -12.07 -0.72
CA CYS A 305 33.74 -12.14 -1.89
C CYS A 305 32.93 -10.85 -2.08
N SER A 306 32.40 -10.26 -0.99
CA SER A 306 31.70 -8.98 -1.02
C SER A 306 32.61 -7.82 -1.48
N ARG A 307 33.85 -7.76 -0.98
CA ARG A 307 34.87 -6.77 -1.40
C ARG A 307 35.22 -6.93 -2.88
N PHE A 308 35.48 -8.15 -3.33
CA PHE A 308 35.79 -8.47 -4.73
C PHE A 308 34.62 -8.08 -5.67
N LEU A 309 33.39 -8.48 -5.35
CA LEU A 309 32.21 -8.12 -6.15
C LEU A 309 32.01 -6.61 -6.18
N GLN A 310 32.16 -5.92 -5.05
CA GLN A 310 32.02 -4.46 -4.98
C GLN A 310 32.99 -3.71 -5.92
N LEU A 311 34.23 -4.20 -6.05
CA LEU A 311 35.25 -3.63 -6.92
C LEU A 311 34.97 -3.98 -8.39
N THR A 312 34.70 -5.26 -8.67
CA THR A 312 34.43 -5.80 -10.02
C THR A 312 33.22 -5.17 -10.68
N LEU A 313 32.09 -5.11 -9.97
CA LEU A 313 30.84 -4.50 -10.47
C LEU A 313 30.95 -2.99 -10.67
N ARG A 314 31.87 -2.32 -9.97
CA ARG A 314 32.18 -0.91 -10.17
C ARG A 314 33.03 -0.71 -11.43
N MET A 315 34.10 -1.48 -11.57
CA MET A 315 34.99 -1.48 -12.74
C MET A 315 34.19 -1.75 -14.03
N LEU A 316 33.54 -2.91 -14.12
CA LEU A 316 32.82 -3.33 -15.33
C LEU A 316 31.80 -2.28 -15.79
N ARG A 317 31.00 -1.74 -14.86
CA ARG A 317 30.05 -0.66 -15.20
C ARG A 317 30.75 0.64 -15.62
N GLU A 318 31.83 1.02 -14.96
CA GLU A 318 32.54 2.27 -15.28
C GLU A 318 33.16 2.25 -16.67
N PHE A 319 33.48 1.07 -17.21
CA PHE A 319 33.92 0.86 -18.61
C PHE A 319 32.82 0.40 -19.57
N GLY A 320 31.57 0.29 -19.10
CA GLY A 320 30.39 0.05 -19.95
C GLY A 320 30.13 -1.42 -20.33
N GLU A 321 30.79 -2.38 -19.68
CA GLU A 321 30.64 -3.81 -19.97
C GLU A 321 29.25 -4.34 -19.59
N THR A 322 28.78 -5.34 -20.35
CA THR A 322 27.55 -6.07 -20.04
C THR A 322 27.73 -6.92 -18.77
N LEU A 323 26.75 -6.84 -17.87
CA LEU A 323 26.78 -7.53 -16.58
C LEU A 323 25.85 -8.73 -16.60
N ASP A 324 26.42 -9.93 -16.65
CA ASP A 324 25.73 -11.22 -16.59
C ASP A 324 26.50 -12.21 -15.70
N LEU A 325 25.90 -13.38 -15.42
CA LEU A 325 26.54 -14.40 -14.58
C LEU A 325 27.88 -14.88 -15.17
N ALA A 326 27.96 -15.06 -16.50
CA ALA A 326 29.18 -15.52 -17.16
C ALA A 326 30.34 -14.51 -17.04
N THR A 327 30.05 -13.21 -17.04
CA THR A 327 31.04 -12.15 -16.82
C THR A 327 31.49 -12.07 -15.37
N ILE A 328 30.60 -12.21 -14.39
CA ILE A 328 31.02 -12.30 -12.98
C ILE A 328 31.86 -13.56 -12.73
N TYR A 329 31.45 -14.71 -13.27
CA TYR A 329 32.21 -15.96 -13.21
C TYR A 329 33.61 -15.80 -13.81
N ARG A 330 33.71 -15.25 -15.02
CA ARG A 330 34.97 -14.97 -15.73
C ARG A 330 35.91 -14.10 -14.89
N MET A 331 35.39 -13.08 -14.20
CA MET A 331 36.20 -12.20 -13.35
C MET A 331 36.61 -12.81 -12.01
N THR A 332 36.10 -13.97 -11.59
CA THR A 332 36.61 -14.65 -10.38
C THR A 332 38.05 -15.19 -10.52
N PHE A 333 38.63 -15.18 -11.73
CA PHE A 333 39.97 -15.71 -12.01
C PHE A 333 41.00 -14.56 -12.14
N ARG A 334 42.09 -14.59 -11.35
CA ARG A 334 43.15 -13.54 -11.35
C ARG A 334 43.67 -13.21 -12.75
N SER A 335 43.93 -14.24 -13.56
CA SER A 335 44.43 -14.09 -14.93
C SER A 335 43.43 -13.48 -15.90
N LYS A 336 42.12 -13.64 -15.68
CA LYS A 336 41.07 -13.02 -16.50
C LYS A 336 40.85 -11.55 -16.16
N VAL A 337 40.94 -11.18 -14.87
CA VAL A 337 40.96 -9.77 -14.47
C VAL A 337 42.20 -9.07 -15.01
N ALA A 338 43.37 -9.72 -14.95
CA ALA A 338 44.61 -9.15 -15.48
C ALA A 338 44.53 -8.93 -17.00
N ALA A 339 44.09 -9.94 -17.76
CA ALA A 339 43.90 -9.82 -19.21
C ALA A 339 42.90 -8.72 -19.59
N TYR A 340 41.78 -8.60 -18.88
CA TYR A 340 40.78 -7.55 -19.11
C TYR A 340 41.31 -6.15 -18.75
N ILE A 341 42.14 -6.02 -17.71
CA ILE A 341 42.80 -4.73 -17.39
C ILE A 341 43.81 -4.34 -18.48
N SER A 342 44.53 -5.30 -19.08
CA SER A 342 45.36 -5.03 -20.27
C SER A 342 44.52 -4.63 -21.49
N GLU A 343 43.42 -5.36 -21.76
CA GLU A 343 42.47 -5.06 -22.84
C GLU A 343 41.88 -3.64 -22.69
N LEU A 344 41.60 -3.17 -21.46
CA LEU A 344 41.16 -1.80 -21.22
C LEU A 344 42.22 -0.75 -21.53
N LYS A 345 43.51 -1.00 -21.25
CA LYS A 345 44.60 -0.07 -21.64
C LYS A 345 44.69 0.01 -23.16
N GLU A 346 44.78 -1.14 -23.82
CA GLU A 346 44.82 -1.24 -25.28
C GLU A 346 43.59 -0.59 -25.95
N ARG A 347 42.39 -0.73 -25.37
CA ARG A 347 41.16 -0.09 -25.88
C ARG A 347 41.21 1.43 -25.80
N GLU A 348 41.63 2.00 -24.66
CA GLU A 348 41.71 3.47 -24.51
C GLU A 348 42.93 4.07 -25.25
N GLU A 349 44.04 3.34 -25.38
CA GLU A 349 45.19 3.71 -26.22
C GLU A 349 44.83 3.76 -27.71
N ASN A 350 44.12 2.74 -28.22
CA ASN A 350 43.63 2.71 -29.59
C ASN A 350 42.59 3.80 -29.87
N GLU A 351 41.67 4.08 -28.92
CA GLU A 351 40.71 5.19 -29.06
C GLU A 351 41.39 6.57 -29.07
N LEU A 352 42.43 6.79 -28.25
CA LEU A 352 43.22 8.03 -28.32
C LEU A 352 43.95 8.16 -29.67
N SER A 353 44.58 7.08 -30.14
CA SER A 353 45.27 7.05 -31.44
C SER A 353 44.31 7.35 -32.59
N ARG A 354 43.13 6.71 -32.59
CA ARG A 354 42.06 6.92 -33.58
C ARG A 354 41.61 8.38 -33.63
N VAL A 355 41.22 8.97 -32.49
CA VAL A 355 40.75 10.37 -32.45
C VAL A 355 41.87 11.36 -32.81
N THR A 356 43.12 11.07 -32.43
CA THR A 356 44.27 11.91 -32.82
C THR A 356 44.46 11.91 -34.34
N THR A 357 44.39 10.73 -34.98
CA THR A 357 44.49 10.59 -36.44
C THR A 357 43.30 11.23 -37.17
N GLU A 358 42.08 11.08 -36.66
CA GLU A 358 40.87 11.73 -37.20
C GLU A 358 41.00 13.27 -37.17
N CYS A 359 41.57 13.83 -36.09
CA CYS A 359 41.86 15.27 -36.00
C CYS A 359 43.00 15.71 -36.93
N GLU A 360 44.08 14.93 -37.06
CA GLU A 360 45.19 15.23 -37.97
C GLU A 360 44.74 15.24 -39.44
N GLN A 361 43.94 14.27 -39.87
CA GLN A 361 43.38 14.24 -41.23
C GLN A 361 42.44 15.42 -41.50
N TYR A 362 41.65 15.85 -40.51
CA TYR A 362 40.79 17.03 -40.62
C TYR A 362 41.59 18.33 -40.69
N GLU A 363 42.59 18.50 -39.81
CA GLU A 363 43.52 19.65 -39.81
C GLU A 363 44.31 19.75 -41.12
N GLU A 364 44.86 18.64 -41.63
CA GLU A 364 45.56 18.62 -42.91
C GLU A 364 44.62 18.95 -44.08
N THR A 365 43.40 18.40 -44.11
CA THR A 365 42.43 18.70 -45.17
C THR A 365 42.05 20.19 -45.16
N LEU A 366 41.86 20.80 -43.99
CA LEU A 366 41.67 22.25 -43.87
C LEU A 366 42.88 23.04 -44.37
N TYR A 367 44.10 22.64 -44.01
CA TYR A 367 45.33 23.29 -44.47
C TYR A 367 45.48 23.24 -46.01
N GLN A 368 45.22 22.10 -46.64
CA GLN A 368 45.24 21.99 -48.11
C GLN A 368 44.13 22.86 -48.76
N LEU A 369 42.95 22.95 -48.15
CA LEU A 369 41.86 23.82 -48.62
C LEU A 369 42.19 25.31 -48.49
N GLU A 370 42.85 25.75 -47.41
CA GLU A 370 43.34 27.12 -47.27
C GLU A 370 44.47 27.42 -48.25
N ARG A 371 45.42 26.49 -48.42
CA ARG A 371 46.50 26.60 -49.40
C ARG A 371 45.96 26.72 -50.82
N ALA A 372 44.94 25.94 -51.19
CA ALA A 372 44.28 26.03 -52.49
C ALA A 372 43.57 27.38 -52.69
N LYS A 373 42.82 27.87 -51.69
CA LYS A 373 42.18 29.21 -51.73
C LYS A 373 43.22 30.32 -51.89
N ASN A 374 44.32 30.27 -51.13
CA ASN A 374 45.38 31.27 -51.16
C ASN A 374 46.17 31.24 -52.48
N ALA A 375 46.35 30.06 -53.09
CA ALA A 375 46.96 29.93 -54.41
C ALA A 375 46.08 30.55 -55.52
N VAL A 376 44.75 30.37 -55.45
CA VAL A 376 43.80 31.03 -56.36
C VAL A 376 43.75 32.55 -56.13
N ALA A 377 43.87 33.01 -54.88
CA ALA A 377 43.93 34.44 -54.56
C ALA A 377 45.24 35.15 -55.00
N LEU A 378 46.23 34.41 -55.51
CA LEU A 378 47.52 34.93 -55.96
C LEU A 378 47.67 34.98 -57.50
N THR A 379 46.67 34.56 -58.27
CA THR A 379 46.66 34.76 -59.73
C THR A 379 46.13 36.16 -60.09
N PRO A 380 46.87 36.99 -60.84
CA PRO A 380 46.37 38.27 -61.32
C PRO A 380 45.31 38.07 -62.41
N GLU A 381 44.25 38.89 -62.38
CA GLU A 381 43.20 38.89 -63.41
C GLU A 381 43.76 39.40 -64.76
N PRO A 382 43.54 38.68 -65.88
CA PRO A 382 43.78 39.20 -67.22
C PRO A 382 42.65 40.15 -67.65
N GLU A 383 42.98 41.17 -68.44
CA GLU A 383 42.07 42.24 -68.87
C GLU A 383 40.98 41.74 -69.85
N GLU A 384 39.73 42.19 -69.67
CA GLU A 384 38.63 41.95 -70.64
C GLU A 384 38.66 42.97 -71.79
N GLU A 385 38.69 42.52 -73.05
CA GLU A 385 38.58 43.41 -74.22
C GLU A 385 37.30 43.15 -75.08
N SER A 386 36.20 43.74 -74.61
CA SER A 386 35.07 44.33 -75.36
C SER A 386 34.40 43.63 -76.57
N THR A 387 33.06 43.64 -76.57
CA THR A 387 32.26 44.17 -77.71
C THR A 387 30.86 44.59 -77.24
N GLU A 388 30.10 45.33 -78.07
CA GLU A 388 29.12 46.31 -77.57
C GLU A 388 27.64 45.89 -77.46
N LYS A 389 27.02 46.34 -76.35
CA LYS A 389 25.71 47.02 -76.16
C LYS A 389 24.80 47.26 -77.40
N PRO A 390 23.44 47.32 -77.25
CA PRO A 390 22.84 48.31 -76.33
C PRO A 390 21.45 48.06 -75.67
N GLN A 391 21.34 48.67 -74.47
CA GLN A 391 20.23 49.52 -73.95
C GLN A 391 18.90 49.01 -73.32
N ASP A 392 18.48 49.86 -72.37
CA ASP A 392 17.15 50.17 -71.79
C ASP A 392 16.50 49.16 -70.82
N ILE A 393 16.45 49.45 -69.49
CA ILE A 393 15.52 50.33 -68.71
C ILE A 393 14.26 49.56 -68.26
N ASP A 394 14.11 49.33 -66.94
CA ASP A 394 13.21 50.14 -66.09
C ASP A 394 13.42 49.88 -64.57
N GLU A 395 12.97 50.82 -63.73
CA GLU A 395 13.16 50.88 -62.28
C GLU A 395 12.04 50.17 -61.49
N SER A 396 12.32 49.72 -60.26
CA SER A 396 11.54 50.17 -59.07
C SER A 396 12.01 49.61 -57.72
N VAL A 397 12.29 50.54 -56.81
CA VAL A 397 12.64 50.51 -55.38
C VAL A 397 12.10 51.86 -54.84
N PRO A 398 11.67 52.09 -53.56
CA PRO A 398 11.95 51.38 -52.30
C PRO A 398 10.72 51.15 -51.38
N VAL A 399 10.99 50.64 -50.16
CA VAL A 399 10.66 51.21 -48.82
C VAL A 399 10.61 50.03 -47.81
N ALA A 400 11.44 49.85 -46.77
CA ALA A 400 12.25 50.71 -45.87
C ALA A 400 11.57 51.09 -44.53
N ALA A 401 12.40 51.26 -43.48
CA ALA A 401 12.10 51.59 -42.08
C ALA A 401 11.42 50.49 -41.22
N ASP A 402 11.71 50.30 -39.92
CA ASP A 402 12.84 50.66 -39.02
C ASP A 402 12.76 49.70 -37.78
N ASP A 403 13.65 49.60 -36.77
CA ASP A 403 14.35 50.65 -36.00
C ASP A 403 15.56 50.13 -35.14
N PHE A 404 16.30 51.07 -34.55
CA PHE A 404 17.50 51.09 -33.65
C PHE A 404 17.64 50.05 -32.50
N PHE A 405 18.77 49.83 -31.77
CA PHE A 405 20.14 50.44 -31.57
C PHE A 405 21.12 49.35 -30.97
N GLY A 406 22.40 49.52 -30.55
CA GLY A 406 23.39 50.63 -30.50
C GLY A 406 24.53 50.42 -29.43
N PHE A 407 25.71 51.07 -29.58
CA PHE A 407 26.90 51.18 -28.64
C PHE A 407 27.78 49.90 -28.42
N ARG A 408 29.12 49.89 -28.63
CA ARG A 408 30.33 50.44 -27.90
C ARG A 408 30.66 49.72 -26.57
N GLN A 409 31.91 49.47 -26.11
CA GLN A 409 33.33 49.76 -26.48
C GLN A 409 34.22 48.64 -25.84
N ALA A 410 35.30 48.07 -26.42
CA ALA A 410 36.67 48.57 -26.70
C ALA A 410 37.68 48.60 -25.50
N ARG A 411 38.97 48.28 -25.79
CA ARG A 411 40.24 48.34 -24.97
C ARG A 411 40.59 47.16 -24.04
N GLN A 412 41.88 46.90 -23.69
CA GLN A 412 43.21 47.05 -24.34
C GLN A 412 44.32 46.41 -23.43
N ASP A 413 45.56 46.25 -23.94
CA ASP A 413 46.83 46.02 -23.20
C ASP A 413 47.04 44.64 -22.51
N LYS A 414 48.26 44.09 -22.32
CA LYS A 414 49.62 44.37 -22.89
C LYS A 414 50.60 43.19 -22.70
N ARG A 415 51.39 42.91 -23.75
CA ARG A 415 52.82 42.47 -23.82
C ARG A 415 53.49 41.55 -22.77
N ALA A 416 54.40 40.72 -23.32
CA ALA A 416 55.67 40.21 -22.78
C ALA A 416 55.66 38.94 -21.89
N ALA A 417 56.68 38.05 -21.91
CA ALA A 417 57.75 37.77 -22.89
C ALA A 417 58.57 36.53 -22.46
N VAL A 418 59.38 35.93 -23.38
CA VAL A 418 60.54 35.02 -23.11
C VAL A 418 60.14 33.62 -22.53
N ALA A 419 60.79 32.48 -22.84
CA ALA A 419 61.96 32.17 -23.68
C ALA A 419 61.72 30.93 -24.58
N SER A 420 62.59 30.74 -25.57
CA SER A 420 62.84 29.49 -26.28
C SER A 420 64.04 28.74 -25.70
N GLU A 421 64.11 27.41 -25.86
CA GLU A 421 65.38 26.73 -26.19
C GLU A 421 65.13 25.32 -26.76
N GLU A 422 65.93 24.94 -27.76
CA GLU A 422 65.90 23.66 -28.48
C GLU A 422 67.08 22.76 -28.02
N PRO A 423 67.25 21.57 -28.64
CA PRO A 423 68.58 21.33 -29.23
C PRO A 423 68.56 20.63 -30.61
N GLN A 424 69.16 21.30 -31.60
CA GLN A 424 70.34 20.90 -32.41
C GLN A 424 70.64 19.39 -32.68
N PRO A 425 71.22 19.01 -33.85
CA PRO A 425 72.30 19.76 -34.54
C PRO A 425 72.30 19.81 -36.09
N ALA A 426 73.42 20.32 -36.61
CA ALA A 426 73.89 20.54 -38.00
C ALA A 426 73.80 19.31 -38.95
N GLU A 427 74.12 19.38 -40.26
CA GLU A 427 75.07 20.25 -40.98
C GLU A 427 74.85 20.28 -42.52
N ALA A 428 75.72 21.00 -43.27
CA ALA A 428 76.02 20.92 -44.72
C ALA A 428 75.45 21.97 -45.71
N GLU A 429 76.27 23.02 -45.92
CA GLU A 429 76.68 23.67 -47.20
C GLU A 429 75.71 24.44 -48.13
N GLU A 430 76.31 25.38 -48.87
CA GLU A 430 75.68 26.46 -49.66
C GLU A 430 75.78 26.21 -51.18
N ALA A 431 74.76 26.64 -51.95
CA ALA A 431 74.91 27.04 -53.35
C ALA A 431 73.75 27.99 -53.76
N GLU A 432 74.08 29.12 -54.41
CA GLU A 432 73.11 30.06 -54.99
C GLU A 432 72.98 29.85 -56.54
N PRO A 433 72.13 30.58 -57.31
CA PRO A 433 71.10 29.91 -58.11
C PRO A 433 71.28 30.05 -59.63
N ASP A 434 70.53 29.25 -60.41
CA ASP A 434 70.18 29.61 -61.80
C ASP A 434 68.84 28.96 -62.27
N GLU A 435 68.40 29.35 -63.47
CA GLU A 435 67.00 29.37 -63.92
C GLU A 435 66.36 28.07 -64.47
N SER A 436 65.02 28.12 -64.53
CA SER A 436 64.17 27.58 -65.62
C SER A 436 63.80 26.07 -65.64
N HIS A 437 62.72 25.72 -64.93
CA HIS A 437 61.86 24.59 -65.30
C HIS A 437 60.40 25.04 -65.49
N ALA A 438 60.05 25.37 -66.74
CA ALA A 438 58.67 25.57 -67.16
C ALA A 438 58.06 24.22 -67.61
N ALA A 439 57.26 23.62 -66.74
CA ALA A 439 56.44 22.43 -67.01
C ALA A 439 54.97 22.70 -66.58
N PRO A 440 53.96 22.04 -67.16
CA PRO A 440 52.61 22.61 -67.21
C PRO A 440 51.79 22.44 -65.92
N MET A 441 51.60 23.53 -65.17
CA MET A 441 50.56 23.64 -64.15
C MET A 441 49.21 24.07 -64.76
N MET A 442 48.50 23.16 -65.44
CA MET A 442 47.20 23.46 -66.05
C MET A 442 46.18 22.31 -66.03
N ASP A 443 46.31 21.36 -65.10
CA ASP A 443 45.41 20.18 -65.02
C ASP A 443 44.98 19.78 -63.58
N LEU A 444 45.29 20.60 -62.56
CA LEU A 444 45.14 20.25 -61.14
C LEU A 444 43.87 20.79 -60.43
N VAL A 445 42.88 21.32 -61.17
CA VAL A 445 41.71 22.01 -60.57
C VAL A 445 40.39 21.32 -60.92
N LYS A 446 40.31 19.99 -60.76
CA LYS A 446 39.06 19.21 -60.91
C LYS A 446 38.82 18.08 -59.89
N GLU A 447 39.72 17.80 -58.97
CA GLU A 447 39.39 16.92 -57.84
C GLU A 447 38.55 17.67 -56.81
N LYS A 448 37.40 17.09 -56.44
CA LYS A 448 36.69 17.49 -55.24
C LYS A 448 37.42 16.90 -54.04
N ILE A 449 38.10 17.74 -53.26
CA ILE A 449 38.58 17.36 -51.94
C ILE A 449 37.35 17.04 -51.09
N GLU A 450 37.13 15.76 -50.79
CA GLU A 450 36.11 15.32 -49.84
C GLU A 450 36.60 15.69 -48.43
N ILE A 451 35.83 16.53 -47.73
CA ILE A 451 36.17 16.96 -46.38
C ILE A 451 35.76 15.84 -45.42
N PRO A 452 36.68 15.26 -44.63
CA PRO A 452 36.30 14.29 -43.61
C PRO A 452 35.36 14.96 -42.58
N PRO A 453 34.45 14.21 -41.93
CA PRO A 453 33.58 14.77 -40.91
C PRO A 453 34.42 15.40 -39.80
N GLN A 454 34.01 16.58 -39.32
CA GLN A 454 34.70 17.23 -38.20
C GLN A 454 34.64 16.32 -36.96
N PRO A 455 35.77 16.06 -36.27
CA PRO A 455 35.77 15.26 -35.05
C PRO A 455 34.87 15.84 -33.96
N ASP A 456 34.10 14.98 -33.28
CA ASP A 456 33.19 15.35 -32.18
C ASP A 456 33.91 15.87 -30.91
N VAL A 457 35.23 15.65 -30.81
CA VAL A 457 36.06 15.92 -29.62
C VAL A 457 37.44 16.41 -30.07
N SER A 458 38.00 17.42 -29.40
CA SER A 458 39.35 17.91 -29.72
C SER A 458 40.47 16.98 -29.24
N LYS A 459 41.67 17.12 -29.83
CA LYS A 459 42.89 16.41 -29.39
C LYS A 459 43.17 16.58 -27.89
N GLU A 460 42.96 17.79 -27.35
CA GLU A 460 43.21 18.12 -25.94
C GLU A 460 42.20 17.43 -25.00
N GLU A 461 40.90 17.46 -25.35
CA GLU A 461 39.85 16.78 -24.61
C GLU A 461 39.99 15.25 -24.68
N ALA A 462 40.41 14.71 -25.83
CA ALA A 462 40.70 13.30 -26.00
C ALA A 462 41.87 12.86 -25.10
N ALA A 463 42.96 13.64 -25.05
CA ALA A 463 44.10 13.38 -24.18
C ALA A 463 43.75 13.50 -22.68
N GLU A 464 42.88 14.44 -22.28
CA GLU A 464 42.40 14.55 -20.90
C GLU A 464 41.46 13.40 -20.52
N ARG A 465 40.56 13.00 -21.44
CA ARG A 465 39.68 11.82 -21.28
C ARG A 465 40.49 10.54 -21.13
N TYR A 466 41.50 10.33 -21.97
CA TYR A 466 42.42 9.20 -21.89
C TYR A 466 43.15 9.16 -20.54
N ARG A 467 43.70 10.30 -20.08
CA ARG A 467 44.38 10.39 -18.78
C ARG A 467 43.45 9.98 -17.62
N LYS A 468 42.24 10.57 -17.57
CA LYS A 468 41.19 10.24 -16.58
C LYS A 468 40.67 8.79 -16.67
N ARG A 469 40.88 8.12 -17.82
CA ARG A 469 40.58 6.69 -18.02
C ARG A 469 41.71 5.81 -17.51
N MET A 470 42.96 6.09 -17.87
CA MET A 470 44.13 5.37 -17.40
C MET A 470 44.30 5.45 -15.87
N GLU A 471 44.11 6.64 -15.27
CA GLU A 471 44.08 6.82 -13.81
C GLU A 471 43.12 5.84 -13.11
N LYS A 472 41.96 5.55 -13.73
CA LYS A 472 40.98 4.59 -13.21
C LYS A 472 41.41 3.14 -13.45
N ILE A 473 42.01 2.83 -14.59
CA ILE A 473 42.50 1.49 -14.90
C ILE A 473 43.61 1.10 -13.91
N GLU A 474 44.55 1.99 -13.60
CA GLU A 474 45.59 1.73 -12.60
C GLU A 474 45.02 1.63 -11.18
N TYR A 475 44.08 2.51 -10.80
CA TYR A 475 43.34 2.37 -9.54
C TYR A 475 42.67 0.99 -9.40
N TYR A 476 42.10 0.43 -10.48
CA TYR A 476 41.58 -0.94 -10.45
C TYR A 476 42.71 -1.99 -10.40
N ARG A 477 43.81 -1.84 -11.14
CA ARG A 477 45.00 -2.71 -11.08
C ARG A 477 45.48 -2.87 -9.64
N GLU A 478 45.78 -1.76 -8.98
CA GLU A 478 46.29 -1.70 -7.60
C GLU A 478 45.29 -2.35 -6.64
N ARG A 479 44.01 -2.01 -6.74
CA ARG A 479 42.96 -2.52 -5.84
C ARG A 479 42.67 -4.01 -6.02
N PHE A 480 42.96 -4.60 -7.19
CA PHE A 480 42.87 -6.04 -7.42
C PHE A 480 44.15 -6.79 -7.05
N PHE A 481 45.33 -6.26 -7.35
CA PHE A 481 46.57 -7.04 -7.34
C PHE A 481 47.57 -6.67 -6.24
N GLY A 482 47.45 -5.46 -5.66
CA GLY A 482 48.43 -4.86 -4.76
C GLY A 482 49.20 -3.72 -5.45
N GLU A 483 50.02 -3.01 -4.68
CA GLU A 483 51.10 -2.18 -5.22
C GLU A 483 52.31 -3.07 -5.52
N ASP A 484 53.09 -2.73 -6.55
CA ASP A 484 54.28 -3.48 -6.96
C ASP A 484 55.49 -3.03 -6.12
N SER A 485 55.52 -3.42 -4.84
CA SER A 485 56.55 -3.02 -3.85
C SER A 485 57.80 -3.91 -3.92
N GLU A 486 58.99 -3.31 -4.01
CA GLU A 486 60.28 -4.03 -4.02
C GLU A 486 60.75 -4.51 -2.63
N ASP A 487 60.17 -3.98 -1.54
CA ASP A 487 60.52 -4.35 -0.16
C ASP A 487 59.67 -5.53 0.36
N GLU A 488 60.28 -6.70 0.51
CA GLU A 488 59.62 -7.94 1.00
C GLU A 488 59.22 -7.93 2.50
N SER A 489 59.35 -6.79 3.20
CA SER A 489 59.41 -6.76 4.68
C SER A 489 58.11 -6.50 5.44
N GLU A 490 57.03 -6.04 4.78
CA GLU A 490 55.73 -5.78 5.42
C GLU A 490 54.56 -6.39 4.62
N GLU A 491 54.15 -7.62 4.96
CA GLU A 491 53.06 -8.38 4.31
C GLU A 491 51.62 -7.85 4.58
N GLU A 492 51.33 -6.55 4.42
CA GLU A 492 49.94 -6.10 4.25
C GLU A 492 49.48 -6.38 2.81
N VAL A 493 48.78 -7.50 2.59
CA VAL A 493 48.22 -7.86 1.28
C VAL A 493 47.07 -6.92 0.89
N THR A 494 47.42 -5.77 0.32
CA THR A 494 46.49 -4.67 -0.03
C THR A 494 45.49 -5.04 -1.13
N GLY A 495 45.82 -5.96 -2.03
CA GLY A 495 44.98 -6.41 -3.15
C GLY A 495 43.79 -7.31 -2.77
N ILE A 496 43.28 -8.07 -3.75
CA ILE A 496 42.27 -9.12 -3.56
C ILE A 496 42.97 -10.49 -3.54
N ASN A 497 42.74 -11.27 -2.47
CA ASN A 497 43.12 -12.69 -2.45
C ASN A 497 42.10 -13.50 -3.27
N PHE A 498 42.48 -13.85 -4.52
CA PHE A 498 41.63 -14.57 -5.46
C PHE A 498 41.33 -16.02 -5.06
N ASP A 499 42.13 -16.65 -4.20
CA ASP A 499 41.90 -18.01 -3.73
C ASP A 499 40.72 -18.08 -2.75
N THR A 500 40.43 -16.97 -2.06
CA THR A 500 39.21 -16.84 -1.24
C THR A 500 37.91 -16.77 -2.08
N LEU A 501 37.99 -16.64 -3.40
CA LEU A 501 36.83 -16.56 -4.28
C LEU A 501 36.32 -17.93 -4.77
N VAL A 502 36.98 -19.04 -4.40
CA VAL A 502 36.59 -20.40 -4.84
C VAL A 502 35.15 -20.74 -4.45
N SER A 503 34.67 -20.33 -3.26
CA SER A 503 33.27 -20.54 -2.85
C SER A 503 32.30 -19.85 -3.79
N LEU A 504 32.51 -18.55 -4.06
CA LEU A 504 31.68 -17.76 -4.98
C LEU A 504 31.74 -18.29 -6.42
N ARG A 505 32.92 -18.69 -6.89
CA ARG A 505 33.13 -19.26 -8.23
C ARG A 505 32.32 -20.54 -8.41
N ASN A 506 32.38 -21.44 -7.44
CA ASN A 506 31.65 -22.71 -7.49
C ASN A 506 30.13 -22.50 -7.41
N GLN A 507 29.67 -21.59 -6.55
CA GLN A 507 28.25 -21.25 -6.41
C GLN A 507 27.66 -20.59 -7.67
N ILE A 508 28.44 -19.77 -8.39
CA ILE A 508 28.03 -19.22 -9.69
C ILE A 508 28.08 -20.30 -10.78
N ALA A 509 29.08 -21.18 -10.80
CA ALA A 509 29.17 -22.30 -11.75
C ALA A 509 27.96 -23.24 -11.62
N GLU A 510 27.61 -23.65 -10.40
CA GLU A 510 26.46 -24.52 -10.10
C GLU A 510 25.13 -23.92 -10.61
N LEU A 511 24.97 -22.59 -10.56
CA LEU A 511 23.83 -21.90 -11.14
C LEU A 511 23.87 -21.88 -12.67
N MET A 512 25.03 -21.57 -13.27
CA MET A 512 25.21 -21.50 -14.73
C MET A 512 25.10 -22.88 -15.41
N GLU A 513 25.56 -23.95 -14.76
CA GLU A 513 25.53 -25.33 -15.27
C GLU A 513 24.17 -26.01 -15.02
N SER A 514 23.23 -25.36 -14.32
CA SER A 514 21.88 -25.86 -14.07
C SER A 514 20.93 -25.70 -15.27
N ASP A 515 19.82 -26.44 -15.27
CA ASP A 515 18.67 -26.26 -16.17
C ASP A 515 18.19 -24.79 -16.32
N LEU A 516 18.43 -23.96 -15.30
CA LEU A 516 18.01 -22.56 -15.23
C LEU A 516 19.12 -21.57 -15.63
N GLY A 517 20.37 -22.00 -15.74
CA GLY A 517 21.51 -21.16 -16.11
C GLY A 517 21.27 -20.37 -17.40
N PRO A 518 20.87 -21.02 -18.52
CA PRO A 518 20.54 -20.34 -19.77
C PRO A 518 19.39 -19.31 -19.66
N LEU A 519 18.49 -19.47 -18.68
CA LEU A 519 17.40 -18.52 -18.45
C LEU A 519 17.88 -17.21 -17.79
N PHE A 520 19.10 -17.18 -17.22
CA PHE A 520 19.69 -15.96 -16.63
C PHE A 520 20.72 -15.27 -17.54
N GLU A 521 20.93 -15.75 -18.77
CA GLU A 521 21.83 -15.13 -19.76
C GLU A 521 21.27 -13.80 -20.29
N GLU A 522 22.16 -12.86 -20.61
CA GLU A 522 21.80 -11.57 -21.21
C GLU A 522 21.54 -11.75 -22.72
N THR A 523 20.27 -11.69 -23.13
CA THR A 523 19.87 -11.75 -24.54
C THR A 523 19.10 -10.49 -24.95
N GLY A 524 19.26 -10.08 -26.22
CA GLY A 524 18.60 -8.88 -26.78
C GLY A 524 17.07 -8.95 -26.84
N SER A 525 16.48 -10.11 -26.56
CA SER A 525 15.03 -10.33 -26.43
C SER A 525 14.60 -10.75 -25.01
N GLY A 526 15.51 -10.70 -24.03
CA GLY A 526 15.24 -11.05 -22.64
C GLY A 526 14.28 -10.08 -21.94
N MET A 527 13.57 -10.58 -20.93
CA MET A 527 12.62 -9.81 -20.12
C MET A 527 13.34 -8.74 -19.30
N ASP A 528 12.97 -7.48 -19.52
CA ASP A 528 13.40 -6.36 -18.69
C ASP A 528 12.29 -5.93 -17.73
N LEU A 529 12.51 -6.09 -16.42
CA LEU A 529 11.51 -5.73 -15.41
C LEU A 529 11.34 -4.19 -15.23
N LEU A 530 12.28 -3.38 -15.72
CA LEU A 530 12.10 -1.94 -15.84
C LEU A 530 11.19 -1.62 -17.03
N GLU A 531 11.33 -2.28 -18.19
CA GLU A 531 10.36 -2.11 -19.29
C GLU A 531 8.95 -2.56 -18.91
N VAL A 532 8.82 -3.70 -18.20
CA VAL A 532 7.54 -4.18 -17.65
C VAL A 532 6.92 -3.14 -16.72
N THR A 533 7.74 -2.54 -15.85
CA THR A 533 7.36 -1.43 -14.98
C THR A 533 6.84 -0.25 -15.79
N ASP A 534 7.59 0.18 -16.82
CA ASP A 534 7.32 1.37 -17.61
C ASP A 534 6.02 1.25 -18.39
N ARG A 535 5.83 0.14 -19.10
CA ARG A 535 4.64 -0.15 -19.92
C ARG A 535 3.39 -0.52 -19.10
N ASN A 536 3.53 -0.73 -17.79
CA ASN A 536 2.47 -1.23 -16.89
C ASN A 536 1.99 -2.63 -17.30
N GLU A 537 2.96 -3.52 -17.55
CA GLU A 537 2.76 -4.91 -17.93
C GLU A 537 2.79 -5.82 -16.69
N MET A 538 2.65 -7.14 -16.88
CA MET A 538 2.76 -8.13 -15.81
C MET A 538 3.95 -9.07 -16.04
N ALA A 539 4.71 -9.37 -15.00
CA ALA A 539 5.75 -10.40 -14.98
C ALA A 539 5.38 -11.51 -13.99
N ILE A 540 5.45 -12.75 -14.45
CA ILE A 540 5.16 -13.98 -13.71
C ILE A 540 6.45 -14.80 -13.59
N PHE A 541 6.79 -15.19 -12.37
CA PHE A 541 7.87 -16.10 -12.03
C PHE A 541 7.29 -17.35 -11.37
N SER A 542 7.41 -18.51 -12.02
CA SER A 542 6.89 -19.79 -11.50
C SER A 542 7.72 -20.95 -12.04
N LEU A 543 8.34 -21.72 -11.14
CA LEU A 543 9.09 -22.94 -11.46
C LEU A 543 8.37 -24.14 -10.84
N SER A 544 8.46 -25.31 -11.49
CA SER A 544 7.93 -26.55 -10.91
C SER A 544 8.58 -26.89 -9.56
N GLY A 545 7.85 -26.70 -8.46
CA GLY A 545 8.37 -26.89 -7.09
C GLY A 545 8.76 -28.33 -6.74
N ASN A 546 8.33 -29.31 -7.54
CA ASN A 546 8.78 -30.70 -7.43
C ASN A 546 10.16 -30.95 -8.07
N LYS A 547 10.58 -30.12 -9.04
CA LYS A 547 11.89 -30.19 -9.70
C LYS A 547 12.91 -29.25 -9.05
N TYR A 548 12.52 -27.98 -8.84
CA TYR A 548 13.44 -26.86 -8.65
C TYR A 548 13.32 -26.22 -7.25
N ARG A 549 13.11 -27.04 -6.21
CA ARG A 549 12.76 -26.58 -4.86
C ARG A 549 13.75 -25.56 -4.26
N ASP A 550 15.04 -25.80 -4.38
CA ASP A 550 16.05 -24.88 -3.83
C ASP A 550 16.28 -23.65 -4.73
N TYR A 551 16.10 -23.79 -6.05
CA TYR A 551 16.07 -22.66 -6.98
C TYR A 551 14.86 -21.74 -6.78
N ILE A 552 13.72 -22.22 -6.24
CA ILE A 552 12.60 -21.35 -5.84
C ILE A 552 13.03 -20.37 -4.74
N LYS A 553 13.88 -20.79 -3.79
CA LYS A 553 14.46 -19.88 -2.79
C LYS A 553 15.30 -18.81 -3.47
N MET A 554 16.19 -19.21 -4.37
CA MET A 554 17.07 -18.31 -5.10
C MET A 554 16.29 -17.32 -5.98
N LEU A 555 15.31 -17.81 -6.75
CA LEU A 555 14.44 -16.99 -7.60
C LEU A 555 13.62 -16.00 -6.76
N GLY A 556 13.09 -16.42 -5.61
CA GLY A 556 12.44 -15.52 -4.66
C GLY A 556 13.36 -14.38 -4.19
N ARG A 557 14.63 -14.70 -3.86
CA ARG A 557 15.65 -13.69 -3.52
C ARG A 557 15.97 -12.76 -4.70
N ILE A 558 16.10 -13.29 -5.91
CA ILE A 558 16.34 -12.52 -7.14
C ILE A 558 15.19 -11.53 -7.38
N VAL A 559 13.96 -12.03 -7.52
CA VAL A 559 12.79 -11.24 -7.96
C VAL A 559 12.46 -10.15 -6.93
N ILE A 560 12.57 -10.44 -5.63
CA ILE A 560 12.34 -9.45 -4.57
C ILE A 560 13.45 -8.39 -4.53
N SER A 561 14.70 -8.77 -4.77
CA SER A 561 15.83 -7.82 -4.85
C SER A 561 15.76 -6.94 -6.10
N GLU A 562 15.29 -7.49 -7.22
CA GLU A 562 15.04 -6.73 -8.45
C GLU A 562 13.87 -5.77 -8.29
N PHE A 563 12.74 -6.23 -7.75
CA PHE A 563 11.59 -5.38 -7.44
C PHE A 563 12.01 -4.18 -6.58
N ASN A 564 12.75 -4.41 -5.49
CA ASN A 564 13.25 -3.32 -4.64
C ASN A 564 14.25 -2.40 -5.36
N THR A 565 15.02 -2.91 -6.32
CA THR A 565 15.93 -2.11 -7.17
C THR A 565 15.16 -1.17 -8.09
N ILE A 566 14.11 -1.67 -8.73
CA ILE A 566 13.23 -0.89 -9.62
C ILE A 566 12.39 0.12 -8.83
N VAL A 567 11.97 -0.25 -7.61
CA VAL A 567 11.30 0.63 -6.66
C VAL A 567 12.19 1.82 -6.27
N ASP A 568 13.48 1.59 -5.97
CA ASP A 568 14.46 2.67 -5.71
C ASP A 568 14.73 3.54 -6.95
N TYR A 569 14.87 2.93 -8.13
CA TYR A 569 14.97 3.66 -9.40
C TYR A 569 13.75 4.57 -9.62
N ARG A 570 12.53 4.05 -9.43
CA ARG A 570 11.29 4.83 -9.57
C ARG A 570 11.09 5.86 -8.48
N GLN A 571 11.61 5.67 -7.27
CA GLN A 571 11.63 6.73 -6.26
C GLN A 571 12.41 7.97 -6.74
N LYS A 572 13.48 7.77 -7.52
CA LYS A 572 14.34 8.82 -8.06
C LYS A 572 13.83 9.40 -9.39
N ALA A 573 13.39 8.54 -10.31
CA ALA A 573 12.97 8.93 -11.66
C ALA A 573 11.49 9.38 -11.79
N GLY A 574 10.65 9.12 -10.78
CA GLY A 574 9.24 9.49 -10.77
C GLY A 574 8.37 8.43 -10.11
N LYS A 575 7.86 8.72 -8.91
CA LYS A 575 7.23 7.73 -8.04
C LYS A 575 6.04 7.03 -8.70
N LYS A 576 6.19 5.72 -8.92
CA LYS A 576 5.19 4.83 -9.52
C LYS A 576 4.76 3.79 -8.47
N ARG A 577 3.46 3.58 -8.32
CA ARG A 577 2.92 2.48 -7.47
C ARG A 577 2.98 1.18 -8.26
N MET A 578 3.46 0.11 -7.63
CA MET A 578 3.70 -1.19 -8.27
C MET A 578 3.28 -2.31 -7.32
N LEU A 579 2.59 -3.32 -7.83
CA LEU A 579 2.15 -4.46 -7.03
C LEU A 579 3.14 -5.61 -7.15
N MET A 580 3.61 -6.14 -6.02
CA MET A 580 4.24 -7.45 -5.94
C MET A 580 3.32 -8.44 -5.22
N VAL A 581 3.14 -9.61 -5.80
CA VAL A 581 2.48 -10.76 -5.19
C VAL A 581 3.54 -11.81 -4.90
N CYS A 582 3.71 -12.14 -3.63
CA CYS A 582 4.56 -13.20 -3.15
C CYS A 582 3.66 -14.37 -2.72
N ASP A 583 3.35 -15.28 -3.65
CA ASP A 583 2.56 -16.46 -3.31
C ASP A 583 3.44 -17.60 -2.77
N GLU A 584 2.88 -18.32 -1.80
CA GLU A 584 3.53 -19.32 -0.94
C GLU A 584 4.89 -18.84 -0.41
N PHE A 585 4.92 -17.64 0.16
CA PHE A 585 6.13 -16.96 0.64
C PHE A 585 6.95 -17.81 1.61
N SER A 586 6.29 -18.68 2.39
CA SER A 586 6.92 -19.68 3.27
C SER A 586 7.90 -20.63 2.57
N ALA A 587 7.79 -20.84 1.25
CA ALA A 587 8.70 -21.69 0.49
C ALA A 587 10.09 -21.05 0.24
N TYR A 588 10.20 -19.72 0.33
CA TYR A 588 11.43 -18.97 0.01
C TYR A 588 11.81 -17.87 1.02
N ALA A 589 10.99 -17.59 2.04
CA ALA A 589 11.21 -16.51 3.01
C ALA A 589 12.53 -16.63 3.80
N SER A 590 13.17 -15.48 4.02
CA SER A 590 14.27 -15.28 4.98
C SER A 590 14.21 -13.87 5.56
N HIS A 591 14.98 -13.58 6.61
CA HIS A 591 14.99 -12.26 7.26
C HIS A 591 15.42 -11.15 6.28
N GLU A 592 16.42 -11.43 5.44
CA GLU A 592 16.92 -10.51 4.41
C GLU A 592 15.82 -10.15 3.41
N ILE A 593 15.05 -11.14 2.96
CA ILE A 593 13.95 -10.95 2.01
C ILE A 593 12.85 -10.09 2.64
N VAL A 594 12.47 -10.37 3.89
CA VAL A 594 11.46 -9.56 4.61
C VAL A 594 11.93 -8.12 4.78
N ASP A 595 13.22 -7.89 5.07
CA ASP A 595 13.78 -6.54 5.16
C ASP A 595 13.96 -5.84 3.81
N VAL A 596 14.09 -6.57 2.70
CA VAL A 596 14.01 -5.99 1.34
C VAL A 596 12.57 -5.59 1.00
N VAL A 597 11.58 -6.44 1.30
CA VAL A 597 10.15 -6.10 1.15
C VAL A 597 9.81 -4.84 1.97
N ASN A 598 10.24 -4.77 3.23
CA ASN A 598 10.04 -3.63 4.12
C ASN A 598 10.57 -2.30 3.56
N LYS A 599 11.70 -2.33 2.82
CA LYS A 599 12.31 -1.12 2.23
C LYS A 599 11.46 -0.57 1.08
N SER A 600 10.85 -1.45 0.27
CA SER A 600 10.03 -1.07 -0.89
C SER A 600 8.81 -0.18 -0.55
N ARG A 601 8.27 -0.33 0.67
CA ARG A 601 7.11 0.37 1.22
C ARG A 601 7.17 1.90 1.12
N SER A 602 8.30 2.50 1.48
CA SER A 602 8.44 3.97 1.52
C SER A 602 8.42 4.57 0.10
N ALA A 603 9.01 3.84 -0.84
CA ALA A 603 9.22 4.24 -2.22
C ALA A 603 7.99 4.02 -3.12
N GLY A 604 7.12 3.04 -2.83
CA GLY A 604 5.86 2.81 -3.56
C GLY A 604 5.59 1.36 -3.97
N GLY A 605 6.36 0.40 -3.44
CA GLY A 605 6.06 -1.02 -3.55
C GLY A 605 4.87 -1.39 -2.65
N GLU A 606 3.81 -1.91 -3.27
CA GLU A 606 2.67 -2.52 -2.60
C GLU A 606 2.87 -4.03 -2.66
N CYS A 607 2.79 -4.74 -1.53
CA CYS A 607 3.10 -6.18 -1.50
C CYS A 607 1.96 -7.00 -0.90
N VAL A 608 1.61 -8.11 -1.55
CA VAL A 608 0.72 -9.16 -1.04
C VAL A 608 1.59 -10.38 -0.71
N ILE A 609 1.78 -10.66 0.58
CA ILE A 609 2.42 -11.87 1.07
C ILE A 609 1.33 -12.90 1.34
N SER A 610 1.46 -14.12 0.82
CA SER A 610 0.52 -15.22 1.11
C SER A 610 1.18 -16.53 1.50
N MET A 611 0.54 -17.22 2.45
CA MET A 611 1.05 -18.43 3.11
C MET A 611 -0.12 -19.38 3.45
N GLN A 612 0.08 -20.69 3.40
CA GLN A 612 -0.96 -21.67 3.78
C GLN A 612 -1.21 -21.80 5.29
N GLY A 613 -0.22 -21.44 6.11
CA GLY A 613 -0.20 -21.48 7.58
C GLY A 613 1.12 -20.88 8.08
N LEU A 614 1.33 -20.79 9.40
CA LEU A 614 2.55 -20.21 9.98
C LEU A 614 3.67 -21.26 10.17
N SER A 615 3.28 -22.51 10.39
CA SER A 615 4.21 -23.60 10.75
C SER A 615 5.39 -23.83 9.78
N ASP A 616 5.30 -23.41 8.51
CA ASP A 616 6.41 -23.53 7.56
C ASP A 616 7.46 -22.41 7.72
N THR A 617 7.10 -21.19 8.12
CA THR A 617 8.08 -20.16 8.51
C THR A 617 8.59 -20.37 9.92
N ASP A 618 7.79 -20.93 10.83
CA ASP A 618 8.22 -21.28 12.19
C ASP A 618 9.27 -22.42 12.21
N LYS A 619 9.34 -23.25 11.16
CA LYS A 619 10.43 -24.22 10.94
C LYS A 619 11.76 -23.58 10.54
N VAL A 620 11.74 -22.34 10.05
CA VAL A 620 12.93 -21.56 9.68
C VAL A 620 13.38 -20.72 10.88
N ASP A 621 12.52 -19.82 11.35
CA ASP A 621 12.62 -19.15 12.66
C ASP A 621 11.23 -18.61 13.05
N PRO A 622 10.67 -18.95 14.23
CA PRO A 622 9.46 -18.31 14.75
C PRO A 622 9.52 -16.78 14.85
N ASN A 623 10.71 -16.16 14.86
CA ASN A 623 10.86 -14.72 14.76
C ASN A 623 10.63 -14.18 13.34
N LEU A 624 10.92 -14.97 12.29
CA LEU A 624 10.60 -14.62 10.90
C LEU A 624 9.08 -14.48 10.70
N THR A 625 8.31 -15.43 11.24
CA THR A 625 6.84 -15.37 11.30
C THR A 625 6.35 -14.07 11.97
N ARG A 626 6.93 -13.73 13.13
CA ARG A 626 6.59 -12.49 13.85
C ARG A 626 6.96 -11.23 13.05
N GLN A 627 8.11 -11.24 12.36
CA GLN A 627 8.56 -10.14 11.49
C GLN A 627 7.55 -9.92 10.35
N ILE A 628 7.15 -10.98 9.64
CA ILE A 628 6.15 -10.94 8.55
C ILE A 628 4.81 -10.36 9.06
N ILE A 629 4.29 -10.89 10.18
CA ILE A 629 3.01 -10.43 10.75
C ILE A 629 3.07 -8.97 11.19
N ASN A 630 4.18 -8.53 11.82
CA ASN A 630 4.30 -7.16 12.33
C ASN A 630 4.42 -6.10 11.23
N ASN A 631 5.08 -6.42 10.11
CA ASN A 631 5.33 -5.47 9.03
C ASN A 631 4.09 -5.18 8.16
N CYS A 632 3.13 -6.11 8.12
CA CYS A 632 1.86 -5.94 7.40
C CYS A 632 0.81 -5.19 8.24
N ASN A 633 0.01 -4.32 7.59
CA ASN A 633 -1.10 -3.61 8.22
C ASN A 633 -2.50 -4.07 7.77
N THR A 634 -2.57 -4.84 6.68
CA THR A 634 -3.82 -5.39 6.14
C THR A 634 -3.78 -6.90 6.22
N TYR A 635 -4.75 -7.53 6.87
CA TYR A 635 -4.78 -8.98 7.09
C TYR A 635 -6.05 -9.58 6.49
N LEU A 636 -5.91 -10.61 5.65
CA LEU A 636 -7.04 -11.42 5.15
C LEU A 636 -6.81 -12.87 5.57
N PHE A 637 -7.34 -13.22 6.73
CA PHE A 637 -7.20 -14.56 7.30
C PHE A 637 -8.41 -15.42 6.90
N GLY A 638 -8.15 -16.39 6.03
CA GLY A 638 -9.14 -17.40 5.63
C GLY A 638 -9.12 -18.60 6.56
N ARG A 639 -9.66 -19.73 6.08
CA ARG A 639 -9.60 -20.99 6.83
C ARG A 639 -8.15 -21.47 6.97
N VAL A 640 -7.76 -21.79 8.19
CA VAL A 640 -6.61 -22.66 8.52
C VAL A 640 -7.13 -23.95 9.16
N ASN A 641 -6.35 -25.02 9.11
CA ASN A 641 -6.74 -26.32 9.70
C ASN A 641 -6.17 -26.50 11.11
N ASP A 642 -4.99 -25.95 11.37
CA ASP A 642 -4.32 -26.07 12.66
C ASP A 642 -4.90 -25.11 13.71
N SER A 643 -4.78 -25.49 14.99
CA SER A 643 -5.34 -24.75 16.12
C SER A 643 -4.36 -23.77 16.79
N GLU A 644 -3.05 -23.93 16.62
CA GLU A 644 -2.05 -22.92 17.01
C GLU A 644 -2.07 -21.76 16.00
N ASP A 645 -2.04 -22.06 14.69
CA ASP A 645 -2.32 -21.09 13.61
C ASP A 645 -3.60 -20.29 13.91
N ALA A 646 -4.74 -20.97 14.11
CA ALA A 646 -6.02 -20.31 14.36
C ALA A 646 -6.01 -19.43 15.62
N SER A 647 -5.21 -19.79 16.63
CA SER A 647 -5.07 -19.03 17.87
C SER A 647 -4.18 -17.80 17.70
N ILE A 648 -3.06 -17.92 16.98
CA ILE A 648 -2.16 -16.79 16.65
C ILE A 648 -2.88 -15.79 15.74
N LEU A 649 -3.64 -16.27 14.75
CA LEU A 649 -4.45 -15.41 13.87
C LEU A 649 -5.56 -14.69 14.66
N ALA A 650 -6.29 -15.39 15.54
CA ALA A 650 -7.30 -14.76 16.41
C ALA A 650 -6.69 -13.71 17.37
N ALA A 651 -5.52 -13.99 17.95
CA ALA A 651 -4.78 -13.04 18.78
C ALA A 651 -4.29 -11.82 17.99
N THR A 652 -3.82 -12.02 16.76
CA THR A 652 -3.39 -10.95 15.83
C THR A 652 -4.56 -10.03 15.43
N LEU A 653 -5.77 -10.60 15.27
CA LEU A 653 -7.00 -9.84 15.05
C LEU A 653 -7.51 -9.15 16.33
N GLY A 654 -7.06 -9.58 17.51
CA GLY A 654 -7.29 -8.95 18.81
C GLY A 654 -8.69 -9.18 19.40
N THR A 655 -8.90 -8.61 20.59
CA THR A 655 -10.14 -8.74 21.37
C THR A 655 -10.97 -7.47 21.41
N TYR A 656 -12.17 -7.57 21.97
CA TYR A 656 -12.98 -6.47 22.48
C TYR A 656 -13.54 -6.82 23.87
N GLU A 657 -13.73 -5.81 24.70
CA GLU A 657 -14.44 -5.95 25.97
C GLU A 657 -15.95 -6.10 25.71
N ASP A 658 -16.57 -7.05 26.41
CA ASP A 658 -18.02 -7.27 26.42
C ASP A 658 -18.52 -7.63 27.83
N GLY A 659 -19.79 -7.30 28.11
CA GLY A 659 -20.45 -7.68 29.36
C GLY A 659 -21.11 -9.04 29.22
N ASP A 660 -20.55 -10.07 29.84
CA ASP A 660 -21.12 -11.42 29.84
C ASP A 660 -22.13 -11.57 30.98
N ILE A 661 -23.39 -11.82 30.62
CA ILE A 661 -24.54 -11.82 31.53
C ILE A 661 -24.92 -13.27 31.85
N THR A 662 -24.78 -13.67 33.11
CA THR A 662 -25.16 -15.02 33.58
C THR A 662 -26.44 -14.95 34.40
N SER A 663 -27.54 -15.50 33.88
CA SER A 663 -28.81 -15.71 34.57
C SER A 663 -28.88 -17.13 35.16
N GLN A 664 -29.36 -17.28 36.40
CA GLN A 664 -29.62 -18.62 36.95
C GLN A 664 -31.00 -19.08 36.49
N VAL A 665 -31.07 -20.21 35.78
CA VAL A 665 -32.34 -20.78 35.32
C VAL A 665 -32.83 -21.81 36.34
N LYS A 666 -33.86 -21.46 37.11
CA LYS A 666 -34.57 -22.45 37.95
C LYS A 666 -35.58 -23.18 37.07
N LYS A 667 -35.36 -24.49 36.91
CA LYS A 667 -36.35 -25.41 36.34
C LYS A 667 -37.24 -25.92 37.47
N ASP A 668 -38.49 -25.49 37.48
CA ASP A 668 -39.51 -26.06 38.34
C ASP A 668 -39.98 -27.41 37.74
N PRO A 669 -39.99 -28.53 38.49
CA PRO A 669 -40.48 -29.81 37.97
C PRO A 669 -41.98 -29.84 37.64
N LEU A 670 -42.79 -28.97 38.26
CA LEU A 670 -44.25 -29.01 38.17
C LEU A 670 -44.81 -28.25 36.96
N TYR A 671 -44.07 -27.27 36.44
CA TYR A 671 -44.47 -26.43 35.31
C TYR A 671 -43.38 -26.38 34.23
N LYS A 672 -43.74 -26.52 32.95
CA LYS A 672 -42.81 -26.33 31.81
C LYS A 672 -42.50 -24.83 31.55
N LEU A 673 -42.40 -24.04 32.61
CA LEU A 673 -42.03 -22.63 32.60
C LEU A 673 -40.64 -22.51 33.24
N ASN A 674 -39.64 -22.13 32.43
CA ASN A 674 -38.33 -21.78 32.96
C ASN A 674 -38.44 -20.42 33.64
N PHE A 675 -38.19 -20.36 34.95
CA PHE A 675 -38.09 -19.08 35.66
C PHE A 675 -36.62 -18.64 35.69
N GLU A 676 -36.32 -17.56 34.99
CA GLU A 676 -35.04 -16.85 35.13
C GLU A 676 -35.02 -16.13 36.49
N SER A 677 -33.92 -16.23 37.23
CA SER A 677 -33.76 -15.60 38.54
C SER A 677 -33.73 -14.07 38.46
N GLU A 678 -34.34 -13.40 39.44
CA GLU A 678 -34.35 -11.92 39.56
C GLU A 678 -32.94 -11.29 39.62
N MET A 679 -31.93 -12.08 40.01
CA MET A 679 -30.53 -11.67 40.02
C MET A 679 -29.74 -12.42 38.95
N GLY A 680 -29.14 -11.67 38.02
CA GLY A 680 -28.12 -12.14 37.10
C GLY A 680 -26.81 -11.41 37.34
N THR A 681 -25.69 -12.13 37.33
CA THR A 681 -24.35 -11.55 37.48
C THR A 681 -23.86 -11.06 36.11
N VAL A 682 -23.16 -9.93 36.08
CA VAL A 682 -22.45 -9.47 34.87
C VAL A 682 -20.96 -9.43 35.16
N ARG A 683 -20.16 -10.08 34.32
CA ARG A 683 -18.70 -10.06 34.34
C ARG A 683 -18.19 -9.39 33.06
N SER A 684 -17.20 -8.50 33.18
CA SER A 684 -16.46 -8.03 32.00
C SER A 684 -15.60 -9.19 31.48
N VAL A 685 -15.60 -9.40 30.16
CA VAL A 685 -14.79 -10.41 29.48
C VAL A 685 -14.14 -9.83 28.23
N GLN A 686 -12.93 -10.28 27.92
CA GLN A 686 -12.33 -10.09 26.61
C GLN A 686 -12.81 -11.21 25.67
N ARG A 687 -13.40 -10.84 24.53
CA ARG A 687 -13.82 -11.78 23.47
C ARG A 687 -13.03 -11.47 22.20
N PHE A 688 -12.55 -12.49 21.50
CA PHE A 688 -11.86 -12.31 20.22
C PHE A 688 -12.77 -11.65 19.17
N ARG A 689 -12.21 -10.79 18.31
CA ARG A 689 -12.91 -10.20 17.16
C ARG A 689 -13.25 -11.25 16.09
N ALA A 690 -12.44 -12.31 16.01
CA ALA A 690 -12.72 -13.55 15.30
C ALA A 690 -12.30 -14.72 16.19
N HIS A 691 -13.21 -15.64 16.51
CA HIS A 691 -12.88 -16.81 17.34
C HIS A 691 -11.99 -17.79 16.55
N PRO A 692 -11.02 -18.50 17.16
CA PRO A 692 -10.24 -19.54 16.47
C PRO A 692 -11.11 -20.56 15.73
N ASP A 693 -12.24 -20.96 16.31
CA ASP A 693 -13.20 -21.87 15.64
C ASP A 693 -13.97 -21.18 14.51
N GLU A 694 -14.32 -19.89 14.63
CA GLU A 694 -14.91 -19.14 13.51
C GLU A 694 -13.96 -19.01 12.31
N ILE A 695 -12.64 -19.03 12.53
CA ILE A 695 -11.62 -19.04 11.48
C ILE A 695 -11.55 -20.44 10.84
N LYS A 696 -11.49 -21.52 11.63
CA LYS A 696 -11.48 -22.91 11.14
C LYS A 696 -12.77 -23.29 10.38
N GLU A 697 -13.90 -22.66 10.69
CA GLU A 697 -15.20 -22.86 10.01
C GLU A 697 -15.41 -22.01 8.74
N LEU A 698 -14.44 -21.17 8.32
CA LEU A 698 -14.60 -20.34 7.11
C LEU A 698 -14.76 -21.21 5.84
N SER A 699 -15.73 -20.84 5.00
CA SER A 699 -15.96 -21.48 3.69
C SER A 699 -15.07 -20.87 2.60
N LYS A 700 -14.97 -21.52 1.43
CA LYS A 700 -14.19 -20.99 0.29
C LYS A 700 -14.64 -19.56 -0.06
N GLY A 701 -13.69 -18.63 -0.11
CA GLY A 701 -13.95 -17.20 -0.38
C GLY A 701 -14.46 -16.38 0.82
N GLU A 702 -14.51 -16.94 2.03
CA GLU A 702 -14.75 -16.19 3.27
C GLU A 702 -13.43 -15.93 4.01
N VAL A 703 -13.23 -14.70 4.48
CA VAL A 703 -12.08 -14.31 5.32
C VAL A 703 -12.50 -13.42 6.47
N PHE A 704 -11.68 -13.31 7.50
CA PHE A 704 -11.63 -12.13 8.35
C PHE A 704 -10.67 -11.11 7.74
N LEU A 705 -11.19 -9.94 7.38
CA LEU A 705 -10.40 -8.77 7.02
C LEU A 705 -10.17 -7.92 8.26
N ALA A 706 -8.90 -7.63 8.58
CA ALA A 706 -8.52 -6.58 9.51
C ALA A 706 -7.68 -5.50 8.83
N ARG A 707 -7.89 -4.26 9.26
CA ARG A 707 -7.23 -3.06 8.75
C ARG A 707 -6.67 -2.28 9.94
N LYS A 708 -5.35 -2.27 10.14
CA LYS A 708 -4.71 -1.56 11.27
C LYS A 708 -4.82 -0.04 11.16
N LEU A 709 -4.79 0.51 9.94
CA LEU A 709 -4.88 1.96 9.70
C LEU A 709 -6.30 2.50 9.87
N LYS A 710 -7.33 1.69 9.54
CA LYS A 710 -8.73 2.09 9.59
C LYS A 710 -9.38 1.75 10.92
N LYS A 711 -9.86 2.79 11.60
CA LYS A 711 -10.79 2.65 12.74
C LYS A 711 -12.23 2.67 12.24
N ARG A 712 -13.12 2.02 12.99
CA ARG A 712 -14.58 2.20 12.88
C ARG A 712 -15.01 3.50 13.56
N ASP A 713 -16.26 3.89 13.31
CA ASP A 713 -16.90 5.07 13.92
C ASP A 713 -16.93 5.01 15.47
N ASP A 714 -16.87 3.81 16.07
CA ASP A 714 -16.74 3.58 17.52
C ASP A 714 -15.28 3.65 18.03
N GLY A 715 -14.35 4.13 17.18
CA GLY A 715 -12.93 4.26 17.46
C GLY A 715 -12.13 2.95 17.48
N GLN A 716 -12.79 1.79 17.31
CA GLN A 716 -12.13 0.48 17.43
C GLN A 716 -11.44 0.04 16.13
N PRO A 717 -10.43 -0.86 16.20
CA PRO A 717 -9.83 -1.47 15.01
C PRO A 717 -10.89 -2.16 14.13
N TYR A 718 -10.84 -1.88 12.83
CA TYR A 718 -11.72 -2.51 11.85
C TYR A 718 -11.35 -3.99 11.70
N VAL A 719 -12.27 -4.87 12.10
CA VAL A 719 -12.25 -6.31 11.83
C VAL A 719 -13.64 -6.76 11.41
N ALA A 720 -13.76 -7.42 10.26
CA ALA A 720 -15.02 -7.89 9.68
C ALA A 720 -14.85 -9.25 9.01
N ARG A 721 -15.89 -10.10 9.07
CA ARG A 721 -16.00 -11.26 8.17
C ARG A 721 -16.43 -10.76 6.80
N VAL A 722 -15.69 -11.09 5.74
CA VAL A 722 -15.87 -10.61 4.38
C VAL A 722 -16.03 -11.77 3.41
N TYR A 723 -17.00 -11.64 2.52
CA TYR A 723 -17.17 -12.49 1.34
C TYR A 723 -16.45 -11.81 0.18
N VAL A 724 -15.35 -12.42 -0.28
CA VAL A 724 -14.51 -11.84 -1.34
C VAL A 724 -15.20 -12.03 -2.70
N ARG A 725 -15.10 -11.04 -3.59
CA ARG A 725 -15.59 -11.11 -4.97
C ARG A 725 -14.72 -12.05 -5.80
N ASN A 726 -15.24 -12.65 -6.87
CA ASN A 726 -14.41 -13.47 -7.75
C ASN A 726 -13.75 -12.62 -8.85
N GLY A 727 -12.51 -12.19 -8.61
CA GLY A 727 -11.68 -11.51 -9.62
C GLY A 727 -11.38 -12.38 -10.85
N LEU A 728 -11.23 -13.69 -10.68
CA LEU A 728 -10.76 -14.62 -11.72
C LEU A 728 -11.84 -15.04 -12.72
N ASN A 729 -13.13 -14.96 -12.35
CA ASN A 729 -14.21 -15.03 -13.34
C ASN A 729 -13.98 -13.91 -14.37
N LEU A 730 -13.90 -14.22 -15.67
CA LEU A 730 -13.62 -13.25 -16.75
C LEU A 730 -14.87 -12.56 -17.34
N GLU A 731 -16.06 -12.84 -16.78
CA GLU A 731 -17.34 -12.30 -17.24
C GLU A 731 -17.44 -10.78 -17.06
N GLY A 732 -17.87 -10.06 -18.08
CA GLY A 732 -18.10 -8.62 -18.02
C GLY A 732 -16.84 -7.76 -17.90
N ILE A 733 -15.62 -8.34 -18.01
CA ILE A 733 -14.44 -7.58 -18.42
C ILE A 733 -14.69 -7.15 -19.87
N GLN A 734 -14.66 -5.84 -20.12
CA GLN A 734 -14.64 -5.30 -21.48
C GLN A 734 -13.22 -5.48 -22.02
N GLU A 735 -13.09 -6.09 -23.19
CA GLU A 735 -11.81 -6.16 -23.90
C GLU A 735 -11.43 -4.74 -24.33
N ILE A 736 -10.31 -4.25 -23.79
CA ILE A 736 -9.70 -3.00 -24.22
C ILE A 736 -9.01 -3.30 -25.55
N ILE A 737 -9.72 -3.11 -26.65
CA ILE A 737 -9.16 -3.18 -28.00
C ILE A 737 -8.17 -2.01 -28.13
N SER A 738 -6.88 -2.33 -28.08
CA SER A 738 -5.74 -1.41 -28.21
C SER A 738 -5.30 -1.25 -29.66
#